data_AF-A5G714-F1
#
_entry.id   AF-A5G714-F1
#
_cell.length_a   1.000
_cell.length_b   1.000
_cell.length_c   1.000
_cell.angle_alpha   90.00
_cell.angle_beta   90.00
_cell.angle_gamma   90.00
#
_symmetry.space_group_name_H-M   'P 1'
#
loop_
_entity.id
_entity.type
_entity.pdbx_description
1 polymer ?
#
loop_
_entity_poly.entity_id
_entity_poly.type
_entity_poly.pdbx_seq_one_letter_code
_entity_poly.pdbx_strand_id
1 'polypeptide(L)'
;MRAAYGMGYVQRPVLTIFFVLGVLLVASAPVEAASTCSDCHGMPPIDALYRNITTGGFRGSHRTHQPAVALPSNCEICHTGSRTYTEDHMNGVIELSSNIYNSPATATYSKGVFFNQTSVPVMGTCSKVNCHFEAVTTPWASAPLTSPAGCSTCHSAPPGDGNHPSLSGPGKKHGDYYGTGAGSCIKCHADHTAEAKPFAHATSVGKRGLIIVFGAPPNSGGSYSGNVTYPGYLPSRNPLRNGTCSSLYCHSDGIGGAPKTAAVWGSTLPADCSGCHGGNASAATVIASGLHPKHINQTAFLGTNLECARCHSSTVSVGNDRLITGIASHVDGSKTVAFVGGGTYNAGTKTCSATTCHSAGKATAPQPVAPAWTGAAIGCNGCHGASTTTGAPDYANAGAAAVLANSHPKHVTSAADCATCHNGTTSTGAAIAAGSVLHNNGAIDVTFNSAKAGSGATWAAGTKSCSATSCHGGNPVLWGTTAVYCQDCHGNAASASVSDFGATFWNNGAISKFKMTGTGSWADNGHGRPTASGNYPGSGNPPANFTGVASYCEWCHDSTIAHNVSTNPFRLRNLADASWGKNGACMLCHAAGSAGVTVGGASRNASSAGKVGSSHFGAKHTSTLSGGRYCWDCHEPHGTGNANRFMVRSLVAVASDAATGAPTTQSSQSVTFTLSATPTGTDYAKSAAPFNGICNACHTTTNHYTQTSGDGHNAGIRCTSCHSHTGSSTIDAFKPSGGHSFPYTGAAHMSAAGASPFSGCVTSGCHTNGKTTGYPYPPTAGTPPDCQGCHTKAAPKGSPTTGCYSCHGSSTNAGRPIGTTFPDVGGLHTDHHGSIACTSCHGTAGHGQSTHGPSNRTLHNDANVIIQMPSGFTYTRSGKGDGHGTCNGSCGGENHSNYSW
;
A
#
# COMPACT_ATOMS: atom_id res chain seq x y z
N MET A 1 23.72 -100.28 11.35
CA MET A 1 24.34 -100.35 10.01
C MET A 1 23.49 -101.26 9.13
N ARG A 2 23.36 -100.91 7.85
CA ARG A 2 22.75 -101.70 6.75
C ARG A 2 23.28 -103.17 6.80
N ALA A 3 22.62 -104.20 6.27
CA ALA A 3 22.08 -104.31 4.92
C ALA A 3 21.33 -105.66 4.73
N ALA A 4 20.34 -105.67 3.83
CA ALA A 4 20.26 -106.50 2.61
C ALA A 4 19.80 -107.96 2.82
N TYR A 5 18.60 -108.33 2.35
CA TYR A 5 18.26 -108.81 0.99
C TYR A 5 18.89 -110.16 0.64
N GLY A 6 18.07 -111.14 0.26
CA GLY A 6 18.53 -112.32 -0.48
C GLY A 6 17.62 -113.54 -0.39
N MET A 7 16.79 -113.72 -1.42
CA MET A 7 15.91 -114.87 -1.65
C MET A 7 16.68 -116.17 -1.88
N GLY A 8 16.04 -117.32 -1.61
CA GLY A 8 16.52 -118.63 -2.04
C GLY A 8 15.47 -119.73 -1.88
N TYR A 9 14.80 -120.07 -2.99
CA TYR A 9 13.90 -121.21 -3.17
C TYR A 9 14.56 -122.55 -2.80
N VAL A 10 13.84 -123.43 -2.10
CA VAL A 10 14.17 -124.87 -1.99
C VAL A 10 12.92 -125.71 -2.27
N GLN A 11 13.12 -126.71 -3.12
CA GLN A 11 12.13 -127.69 -3.57
C GLN A 11 11.82 -128.79 -2.52
N ARG A 12 10.72 -129.52 -2.79
CA ARG A 12 10.42 -130.95 -2.47
C ARG A 12 9.73 -131.26 -1.11
N PRO A 13 9.00 -132.39 -0.97
CA PRO A 13 7.59 -132.54 -1.39
C PRO A 13 6.73 -133.35 -0.37
N VAL A 14 5.47 -133.65 -0.71
CA VAL A 14 4.65 -134.79 -0.20
C VAL A 14 4.52 -134.94 1.33
N LEU A 15 3.65 -134.14 1.97
CA LEU A 15 2.92 -134.55 3.18
C LEU A 15 1.67 -133.68 3.43
N THR A 16 0.78 -133.54 2.44
CA THR A 16 -0.43 -132.70 2.61
C THR A 16 -1.61 -133.17 1.74
N ILE A 17 -1.76 -134.47 1.53
CA ILE A 17 -2.87 -135.03 0.73
C ILE A 17 -3.92 -135.75 1.59
N PHE A 18 -3.67 -136.00 2.88
CA PHE A 18 -4.68 -136.56 3.80
C PHE A 18 -5.42 -135.52 4.67
N PHE A 19 -5.08 -134.23 4.58
CA PHE A 19 -5.78 -133.16 5.31
C PHE A 19 -6.82 -132.41 4.47
N VAL A 20 -6.91 -132.68 3.17
CA VAL A 20 -7.72 -131.88 2.22
C VAL A 20 -9.06 -132.54 1.86
N LEU A 21 -9.29 -133.82 2.18
CA LEU A 21 -10.57 -134.49 1.86
C LEU A 21 -11.50 -134.71 3.07
N GLY A 22 -11.03 -134.52 4.30
CA GLY A 22 -11.83 -134.65 5.54
C GLY A 22 -12.42 -133.34 6.09
N VAL A 23 -12.01 -132.19 5.55
CA VAL A 23 -12.49 -130.85 5.95
C VAL A 23 -13.66 -130.36 5.08
N LEU A 24 -14.04 -131.11 4.04
CA LEU A 24 -15.09 -130.72 3.08
C LEU A 24 -16.51 -131.24 3.40
N LEU A 25 -16.74 -131.87 4.56
CA LEU A 25 -18.04 -132.52 4.86
C LEU A 25 -18.67 -132.19 6.23
N VAL A 26 -18.15 -131.23 7.02
CA VAL A 26 -18.82 -130.75 8.24
C VAL A 26 -18.62 -129.24 8.41
N ALA A 27 -19.35 -128.46 7.63
CA ALA A 27 -19.68 -127.06 7.94
C ALA A 27 -20.80 -126.58 7.00
N SER A 28 -22.00 -127.16 7.13
CA SER A 28 -23.20 -126.42 6.75
C SER A 28 -23.41 -125.31 7.79
N ALA A 29 -22.58 -124.28 7.72
CA ALA A 29 -22.94 -122.99 8.28
C ALA A 29 -24.22 -122.54 7.56
N PRO A 30 -25.21 -121.94 8.25
CA PRO A 30 -26.30 -121.32 7.54
C PRO A 30 -25.67 -120.30 6.59
N VAL A 31 -25.94 -120.42 5.30
CA VAL A 31 -25.80 -119.31 4.38
C VAL A 31 -26.92 -118.35 4.78
N GLU A 32 -26.71 -117.60 5.86
CA GLU A 32 -27.38 -116.33 6.05
C GLU A 32 -26.72 -115.42 5.03
N ALA A 33 -27.40 -115.19 3.90
CA ALA A 33 -27.13 -114.00 3.13
C ALA A 33 -27.43 -112.83 4.08
N ALA A 34 -26.39 -112.29 4.73
CA ALA A 34 -26.54 -111.14 5.60
C ALA A 34 -27.19 -110.03 4.78
N SER A 35 -28.45 -109.74 5.07
CA SER A 35 -29.23 -108.73 4.36
C SER A 35 -28.50 -107.40 4.54
N THR A 36 -28.03 -106.82 3.44
CA THR A 36 -27.47 -105.49 3.46
C THR A 36 -28.62 -104.48 3.41
N CYS A 37 -28.41 -103.28 3.95
CA CYS A 37 -29.41 -102.21 3.87
C CYS A 37 -29.82 -101.89 2.41
N SER A 38 -28.89 -102.12 1.47
CA SER A 38 -29.13 -101.96 0.03
C SER A 38 -30.19 -102.90 -0.50
N ASP A 39 -30.34 -104.09 0.11
CA ASP A 39 -31.30 -105.11 -0.33
C ASP A 39 -32.75 -104.71 -0.02
N CYS A 40 -32.96 -103.84 0.97
CA CYS A 40 -34.28 -103.37 1.36
C CYS A 40 -34.60 -101.95 0.85
N HIS A 41 -33.62 -101.05 0.83
CA HIS A 41 -33.87 -99.61 0.67
C HIS A 41 -32.85 -98.83 -0.18
N GLY A 42 -31.77 -99.47 -0.62
CA GLY A 42 -30.62 -98.78 -1.19
C GLY A 42 -29.81 -97.98 -0.15
N MET A 43 -28.53 -97.72 -0.43
CA MET A 43 -27.65 -96.96 0.46
C MET A 43 -26.95 -95.80 -0.28
N PRO A 44 -27.17 -94.53 0.11
CA PRO A 44 -28.20 -94.06 1.04
C PRO A 44 -29.62 -94.43 0.56
N PRO A 45 -30.61 -94.47 1.48
CA PRO A 45 -31.99 -94.81 1.16
C PRO A 45 -32.52 -94.09 -0.08
N ILE A 46 -33.21 -94.82 -0.95
CA ILE A 46 -33.77 -94.30 -2.19
C ILE A 46 -35.03 -93.50 -1.87
N ASP A 47 -35.04 -92.23 -2.24
CA ASP A 47 -36.21 -91.37 -2.05
C ASP A 47 -37.24 -91.62 -3.18
N ALA A 48 -38.50 -91.83 -2.80
CA ALA A 48 -39.64 -92.05 -3.71
C ALA A 48 -40.91 -91.38 -3.18
N LEU A 49 -41.97 -91.21 -3.98
CA LEU A 49 -43.21 -90.55 -3.51
C LEU A 49 -44.00 -91.38 -2.47
N TYR A 50 -43.78 -92.69 -2.45
CA TYR A 50 -44.44 -93.68 -1.59
C TYR A 50 -43.48 -94.85 -1.34
N ARG A 51 -43.87 -95.85 -0.54
CA ARG A 51 -43.09 -97.08 -0.38
C ARG A 51 -43.10 -97.90 -1.69
N ASN A 52 -42.03 -97.80 -2.47
CA ASN A 52 -41.82 -98.56 -3.70
C ASN A 52 -41.11 -99.87 -3.36
N ILE A 53 -41.86 -100.97 -3.38
CA ILE A 53 -41.38 -102.30 -3.01
C ILE A 53 -40.36 -102.82 -4.03
N THR A 54 -40.44 -102.39 -5.30
CA THR A 54 -39.55 -102.83 -6.38
C THR A 54 -38.18 -102.17 -6.33
N THR A 55 -38.11 -100.89 -5.94
CA THR A 55 -36.84 -100.15 -5.87
C THR A 55 -36.31 -100.00 -4.45
N GLY A 56 -37.02 -100.53 -3.44
CA GLY A 56 -36.77 -100.24 -2.03
C GLY A 56 -37.04 -98.78 -1.62
N GLY A 57 -37.54 -97.95 -2.53
CA GLY A 57 -37.68 -96.52 -2.28
C GLY A 57 -38.77 -96.20 -1.26
N PHE A 58 -38.62 -95.12 -0.50
CA PHE A 58 -39.69 -94.63 0.38
C PHE A 58 -39.71 -93.10 0.45
N ARG A 59 -40.82 -92.56 0.96
CA ARG A 59 -41.01 -91.12 1.08
C ARG A 59 -40.00 -90.49 2.02
N GLY A 60 -39.12 -89.67 1.47
CA GLY A 60 -38.03 -89.05 2.20
C GLY A 60 -37.20 -88.08 1.36
N SER A 61 -36.16 -87.56 2.01
CA SER A 61 -35.09 -86.77 1.40
C SER A 61 -33.72 -87.26 1.90
N HIS A 62 -33.54 -88.57 2.06
CA HIS A 62 -32.30 -89.14 2.61
C HIS A 62 -31.10 -88.84 1.72
N ARG A 63 -31.27 -88.88 0.39
CA ARG A 63 -30.19 -88.61 -0.56
C ARG A 63 -29.70 -87.16 -0.53
N THR A 64 -30.49 -86.24 0.02
CA THR A 64 -30.06 -84.84 0.22
C THR A 64 -29.36 -84.63 1.58
N HIS A 65 -29.50 -85.58 2.52
CA HIS A 65 -28.93 -85.48 3.88
C HIS A 65 -27.78 -86.48 4.13
N GLN A 66 -27.49 -87.34 3.15
CA GLN A 66 -26.48 -88.38 3.25
C GLN A 66 -25.42 -88.19 2.15
N PRO A 67 -24.14 -88.54 2.43
CA PRO A 67 -23.13 -88.60 1.38
C PRO A 67 -23.49 -89.70 0.36
N ALA A 68 -22.84 -89.65 -0.82
CA ALA A 68 -23.04 -90.65 -1.87
C ALA A 68 -22.75 -92.08 -1.40
N VAL A 69 -21.89 -92.24 -0.39
CA VAL A 69 -21.62 -93.49 0.32
C VAL A 69 -21.91 -93.26 1.80
N ALA A 70 -23.10 -93.64 2.25
CA ALA A 70 -23.55 -93.47 3.63
C ALA A 70 -22.96 -94.55 4.56
N LEU A 71 -22.46 -94.12 5.71
CA LEU A 71 -21.92 -94.98 6.75
C LEU A 71 -22.83 -95.03 7.98
N PRO A 72 -22.60 -96.02 8.84
CA PRO A 72 -23.15 -96.09 10.18
C PRO A 72 -23.39 -94.84 10.99
N SER A 73 -22.33 -94.08 11.16
CA SER A 73 -22.36 -92.85 11.91
C SER A 73 -23.23 -91.77 11.28
N ASN A 74 -23.60 -91.87 10.00
CA ASN A 74 -24.43 -90.87 9.34
C ASN A 74 -25.92 -91.06 9.63
N CYS A 75 -26.38 -92.30 9.83
CA CYS A 75 -27.78 -92.60 10.18
C CYS A 75 -28.07 -92.26 11.63
N GLU A 76 -27.10 -92.55 12.52
CA GLU A 76 -27.22 -92.34 13.97
C GLU A 76 -27.47 -90.87 14.36
N ILE A 77 -27.07 -89.93 13.51
CA ILE A 77 -27.33 -88.49 13.69
C ILE A 77 -28.83 -88.23 13.93
N CYS A 78 -29.67 -88.95 13.21
CA CYS A 78 -31.13 -88.83 13.27
C CYS A 78 -31.77 -90.02 13.98
N HIS A 79 -31.25 -91.23 13.78
CA HIS A 79 -31.84 -92.50 14.23
C HIS A 79 -31.01 -93.15 15.34
N THR A 80 -31.45 -93.03 16.59
CA THR A 80 -30.77 -93.63 17.75
C THR A 80 -30.51 -95.12 17.54
N GLY A 81 -29.37 -95.64 18.02
CA GLY A 81 -29.04 -97.07 17.93
C GLY A 81 -28.57 -97.54 16.55
N SER A 82 -28.65 -96.71 15.51
CA SER A 82 -28.25 -97.11 14.16
C SER A 82 -26.75 -97.41 14.01
N ARG A 83 -25.88 -97.05 14.97
CA ARG A 83 -24.41 -97.28 14.87
C ARG A 83 -24.01 -98.75 14.80
N THR A 84 -24.83 -99.64 15.35
CA THR A 84 -24.53 -101.07 15.51
C THR A 84 -25.07 -101.96 14.38
N TYR A 85 -25.85 -101.41 13.43
CA TYR A 85 -26.26 -102.07 12.18
C TYR A 85 -26.92 -103.44 12.35
N THR A 86 -27.71 -103.63 13.41
CA THR A 86 -28.49 -104.86 13.56
C THR A 86 -29.79 -104.77 12.76
N GLU A 87 -30.28 -105.91 12.26
CA GLU A 87 -31.55 -106.04 11.52
C GLU A 87 -32.80 -105.72 12.39
N ASP A 88 -32.58 -105.36 13.66
CA ASP A 88 -33.59 -105.15 14.72
C ASP A 88 -34.55 -103.97 14.47
N HIS A 89 -34.34 -103.15 13.44
CA HIS A 89 -35.26 -102.06 13.10
C HIS A 89 -36.43 -102.49 12.20
N MET A 90 -36.54 -103.78 11.84
CA MET A 90 -37.73 -104.35 11.19
C MET A 90 -38.92 -104.56 12.16
N ASN A 91 -38.96 -103.81 13.26
CA ASN A 91 -40.01 -103.87 14.28
C ASN A 91 -41.23 -102.99 13.95
N GLY A 92 -41.26 -102.39 12.75
CA GLY A 92 -42.36 -101.55 12.27
C GLY A 92 -42.41 -100.15 12.90
N VAL A 93 -41.40 -99.78 13.71
CA VAL A 93 -41.28 -98.43 14.29
C VAL A 93 -40.05 -97.71 13.75
N ILE A 94 -40.16 -96.39 13.65
CA ILE A 94 -39.06 -95.49 13.31
C ILE A 94 -38.65 -94.78 14.59
N GLU A 95 -37.38 -94.95 14.95
CA GLU A 95 -36.78 -94.32 16.13
C GLU A 95 -35.98 -93.09 15.72
N LEU A 96 -36.13 -91.98 16.45
CA LEU A 96 -35.36 -90.76 16.26
C LEU A 96 -34.64 -90.35 17.55
N SER A 97 -33.53 -89.62 17.39
CA SER A 97 -32.80 -89.02 18.50
C SER A 97 -33.67 -88.03 19.27
N SER A 98 -33.56 -88.06 20.60
CA SER A 98 -34.18 -87.08 21.51
C SER A 98 -33.57 -85.69 21.37
N ASN A 99 -32.34 -85.59 20.85
CA ASN A 99 -31.73 -84.34 20.40
C ASN A 99 -30.97 -84.58 19.09
N ILE A 100 -31.58 -84.23 17.96
CA ILE A 100 -31.01 -84.45 16.64
C ILE A 100 -29.68 -83.70 16.52
N TYR A 101 -28.62 -84.44 16.16
CA TYR A 101 -27.24 -83.97 16.00
C TYR A 101 -26.67 -83.18 17.20
N ASN A 102 -27.09 -83.49 18.43
CA ASN A 102 -26.66 -82.80 19.65
C ASN A 102 -26.77 -81.26 19.51
N SER A 103 -27.89 -80.79 18.96
CA SER A 103 -28.11 -79.37 18.73
C SER A 103 -28.03 -78.58 20.04
N PRO A 104 -27.36 -77.41 20.07
CA PRO A 104 -27.25 -76.60 21.30
C PRO A 104 -28.60 -76.15 21.87
N ALA A 105 -29.54 -75.79 21.00
CA ALA A 105 -30.95 -75.83 21.34
C ALA A 105 -31.50 -77.23 21.02
N THR A 106 -32.18 -77.86 21.98
CA THR A 106 -32.71 -79.22 21.82
C THR A 106 -33.56 -79.33 20.55
N ALA A 107 -33.13 -80.17 19.62
CA ALA A 107 -33.78 -80.39 18.33
C ALA A 107 -34.59 -81.68 18.33
N THR A 108 -35.86 -81.55 18.00
CA THR A 108 -36.83 -82.66 17.98
C THR A 108 -37.48 -82.78 16.62
N TYR A 109 -37.95 -83.98 16.29
CA TYR A 109 -38.85 -84.22 15.16
C TYR A 109 -40.31 -84.15 15.63
N SER A 110 -41.19 -83.55 14.84
CA SER A 110 -42.56 -83.25 15.26
C SER A 110 -43.43 -84.48 15.57
N LYS A 111 -43.03 -85.67 15.15
CA LYS A 111 -43.72 -86.94 15.46
C LYS A 111 -43.19 -87.62 16.73
N GLY A 112 -42.26 -86.99 17.45
CA GLY A 112 -41.60 -87.57 18.63
C GLY A 112 -40.42 -88.48 18.27
N VAL A 113 -39.93 -89.19 19.28
CA VAL A 113 -38.76 -90.08 19.20
C VAL A 113 -39.11 -91.51 18.74
N PHE A 114 -40.40 -91.88 18.74
CA PHE A 114 -40.88 -93.18 18.29
C PHE A 114 -42.22 -93.02 17.56
N PHE A 115 -42.36 -93.58 16.36
CA PHE A 115 -43.62 -93.61 15.62
C PHE A 115 -43.69 -94.77 14.61
N ASN A 116 -44.89 -95.23 14.30
CA ASN A 116 -45.10 -96.38 13.41
C ASN A 116 -44.73 -96.07 11.95
N GLN A 117 -44.13 -97.04 11.26
CA GLN A 117 -43.93 -97.04 9.83
C GLN A 117 -45.27 -97.29 9.11
N THR A 118 -45.57 -96.50 8.08
CA THR A 118 -46.80 -96.63 7.28
C THR A 118 -46.47 -96.56 5.79
N SER A 119 -47.30 -97.17 4.93
CA SER A 119 -47.11 -97.20 3.48
C SER A 119 -47.31 -95.82 2.81
N VAL A 120 -48.11 -94.95 3.44
CA VAL A 120 -48.35 -93.55 3.02
C VAL A 120 -48.05 -92.63 4.20
N PRO A 121 -46.76 -92.37 4.50
CA PRO A 121 -46.39 -91.63 5.69
C PRO A 121 -46.75 -90.14 5.57
N VAL A 122 -47.36 -89.61 6.63
CA VAL A 122 -47.42 -88.16 6.88
C VAL A 122 -46.09 -87.73 7.49
N MET A 123 -45.44 -86.78 6.81
CA MET A 123 -44.10 -86.32 7.13
C MET A 123 -44.14 -85.19 8.16
N GLY A 124 -43.17 -85.20 9.08
CA GLY A 124 -43.02 -84.20 10.14
C GLY A 124 -41.92 -83.19 9.84
N THR A 125 -41.73 -82.26 10.78
CA THR A 125 -40.72 -81.19 10.72
C THR A 125 -39.69 -81.35 11.84
N CYS A 126 -38.45 -80.98 11.60
CA CYS A 126 -37.45 -80.75 12.63
C CYS A 126 -37.62 -79.34 13.24
N SER A 127 -37.47 -79.21 14.57
CA SER A 127 -37.75 -77.97 15.30
C SER A 127 -36.57 -76.98 15.36
N LYS A 128 -35.45 -77.35 16.00
CA LYS A 128 -34.31 -76.47 16.25
C LYS A 128 -32.97 -77.09 15.87
N VAL A 129 -32.96 -77.91 14.83
CA VAL A 129 -31.72 -78.60 14.42
C VAL A 129 -30.66 -77.59 13.97
N ASN A 130 -29.47 -77.68 14.56
CA ASN A 130 -28.32 -76.82 14.30
C ASN A 130 -27.91 -76.79 12.81
N CYS A 131 -28.07 -77.88 12.06
CA CYS A 131 -27.83 -77.93 10.61
C CYS A 131 -28.74 -76.97 9.82
N HIS A 132 -29.92 -76.65 10.34
CA HIS A 132 -30.88 -75.71 9.76
C HIS A 132 -30.97 -74.41 10.57
N PHE A 133 -29.86 -74.00 11.20
CA PHE A 133 -29.75 -72.74 11.96
C PHE A 133 -30.81 -72.58 13.06
N GLU A 134 -31.20 -73.69 13.68
CA GLU A 134 -32.21 -73.72 14.75
C GLU A 134 -33.59 -73.20 14.33
N ALA A 135 -33.87 -73.19 13.02
CA ALA A 135 -35.17 -72.89 12.46
C ALA A 135 -36.03 -74.14 12.30
N VAL A 136 -37.36 -73.94 12.34
CA VAL A 136 -38.32 -75.01 12.02
C VAL A 136 -38.23 -75.31 10.53
N THR A 137 -37.92 -76.56 10.20
CA THR A 137 -37.81 -77.03 8.81
C THR A 137 -39.17 -77.23 8.16
N THR A 138 -39.20 -77.24 6.83
CA THR A 138 -40.34 -77.79 6.07
C THR A 138 -40.53 -79.28 6.36
N PRO A 139 -41.70 -79.87 6.07
CA PRO A 139 -41.89 -81.30 6.25
C PRO A 139 -40.81 -82.12 5.53
N TRP A 140 -40.33 -83.21 6.14
CA TRP A 140 -39.42 -84.16 5.49
C TRP A 140 -40.02 -84.64 4.15
N ALA A 141 -39.18 -84.96 3.15
CA ALA A 141 -39.62 -85.25 1.78
C ALA A 141 -40.17 -84.04 0.99
N SER A 142 -39.98 -82.80 1.46
CA SER A 142 -40.22 -81.60 0.65
C SER A 142 -39.22 -81.50 -0.51
N ALA A 143 -39.58 -80.72 -1.53
CA ALA A 143 -38.71 -80.50 -2.69
C ALA A 143 -37.35 -79.92 -2.27
N PRO A 144 -36.23 -80.39 -2.84
CA PRO A 144 -34.91 -79.83 -2.56
C PRO A 144 -34.84 -78.33 -2.93
N LEU A 145 -34.08 -77.56 -2.15
CA LEU A 145 -33.81 -76.16 -2.48
C LEU A 145 -33.00 -76.07 -3.78
N THR A 146 -33.35 -75.13 -4.65
CA THR A 146 -32.67 -74.88 -5.93
C THR A 146 -31.96 -73.53 -5.91
N SER A 147 -30.77 -73.45 -6.50
CA SER A 147 -30.06 -72.17 -6.64
C SER A 147 -30.60 -71.43 -7.88
N PRO A 148 -30.86 -70.11 -7.83
CA PRO A 148 -30.68 -69.21 -6.68
C PRO A 148 -31.92 -69.05 -5.78
N ALA A 149 -33.08 -69.58 -6.18
CA ALA A 149 -34.37 -69.30 -5.53
C ALA A 149 -34.46 -69.72 -4.04
N GLY A 150 -33.79 -70.82 -3.68
CA GLY A 150 -33.78 -71.38 -2.33
C GLY A 150 -32.74 -70.80 -1.38
N CYS A 151 -31.88 -69.87 -1.83
CA CYS A 151 -30.87 -69.24 -0.97
C CYS A 151 -31.52 -68.42 0.16
N SER A 152 -32.67 -67.81 -0.13
CA SER A 152 -33.45 -66.99 0.80
C SER A 152 -33.96 -67.78 2.01
N THR A 153 -34.12 -69.11 1.91
CA THR A 153 -34.51 -69.97 3.02
C THR A 153 -33.53 -69.90 4.19
N CYS A 154 -32.24 -69.65 3.92
CA CYS A 154 -31.21 -69.46 4.94
C CYS A 154 -30.73 -68.00 5.03
N HIS A 155 -30.68 -67.27 3.91
CA HIS A 155 -30.05 -65.94 3.81
C HIS A 155 -31.01 -64.74 3.87
N SER A 156 -32.34 -64.92 4.00
CA SER A 156 -33.27 -63.80 4.23
C SER A 156 -33.16 -63.16 5.62
N ALA A 157 -32.28 -63.71 6.46
CA ALA A 157 -31.97 -63.19 7.78
C ALA A 157 -30.56 -62.59 7.79
N PRO A 158 -30.38 -61.28 7.58
CA PRO A 158 -29.52 -60.61 8.54
C PRO A 158 -30.19 -60.74 9.92
N PRO A 159 -29.45 -60.98 11.00
CA PRO A 159 -29.94 -60.73 12.35
C PRO A 159 -30.61 -59.35 12.37
N GLY A 160 -31.82 -59.25 12.95
CA GLY A 160 -32.56 -57.98 13.10
C GLY A 160 -31.91 -57.02 14.11
N ASP A 161 -30.60 -57.15 14.32
CA ASP A 161 -29.81 -56.42 15.32
C ASP A 161 -29.42 -55.02 14.85
N GLY A 162 -29.70 -54.66 13.59
CA GLY A 162 -29.34 -53.37 13.00
C GLY A 162 -27.84 -53.20 12.74
N ASN A 163 -27.03 -54.24 12.94
CA ASN A 163 -25.57 -54.21 12.77
C ASN A 163 -25.13 -54.65 11.37
N HIS A 164 -25.95 -55.45 10.69
CA HIS A 164 -25.80 -55.79 9.27
C HIS A 164 -26.31 -54.65 8.38
N PRO A 165 -26.00 -54.63 7.06
CA PRO A 165 -26.52 -53.60 6.15
C PRO A 165 -28.02 -53.35 6.35
N SER A 166 -28.37 -52.16 6.86
CA SER A 166 -29.70 -51.85 7.39
C SER A 166 -30.11 -50.42 7.01
N LEU A 167 -31.37 -50.06 7.25
CA LEU A 167 -31.84 -48.67 7.09
C LEU A 167 -31.55 -47.79 8.32
N SER A 168 -31.15 -48.39 9.44
CA SER A 168 -30.98 -47.72 10.74
C SER A 168 -29.96 -48.44 11.62
N GLY A 169 -29.37 -47.72 12.58
CA GLY A 169 -28.39 -48.27 13.49
C GLY A 169 -26.97 -48.36 12.90
N PRO A 170 -26.06 -49.11 13.54
CA PRO A 170 -24.65 -49.21 13.14
C PRO A 170 -24.43 -49.69 11.69
N GLY A 171 -25.32 -50.55 11.20
CA GLY A 171 -25.29 -51.08 9.84
C GLY A 171 -25.76 -50.10 8.76
N LYS A 172 -26.31 -48.94 9.11
CA LYS A 172 -26.89 -47.99 8.16
C LYS A 172 -25.92 -47.56 7.07
N LYS A 173 -24.65 -47.26 7.41
CA LYS A 173 -23.65 -46.84 6.42
C LYS A 173 -23.37 -47.91 5.36
N HIS A 174 -23.37 -49.18 5.76
CA HIS A 174 -23.26 -50.29 4.81
C HIS A 174 -24.53 -50.44 3.97
N GLY A 175 -25.71 -50.26 4.58
CA GLY A 175 -27.00 -50.28 3.88
C GLY A 175 -27.16 -49.15 2.85
N ASP A 176 -26.73 -47.93 3.19
CA ASP A 176 -26.78 -46.76 2.30
C ASP A 176 -25.87 -46.96 1.08
N TYR A 177 -24.71 -47.61 1.25
CA TYR A 177 -23.72 -47.76 0.19
C TYR A 177 -23.91 -49.04 -0.65
N TYR A 178 -24.13 -50.19 0.01
CA TYR A 178 -24.26 -51.49 -0.66
C TYR A 178 -25.71 -51.95 -0.87
N GLY A 179 -26.68 -51.24 -0.30
CA GLY A 179 -28.06 -51.69 -0.20
C GLY A 179 -28.30 -52.61 1.01
N THR A 180 -29.56 -52.97 1.21
CA THR A 180 -30.02 -53.84 2.32
C THR A 180 -30.44 -55.24 1.88
N GLY A 181 -30.39 -55.53 0.57
CA GLY A 181 -30.72 -56.84 0.01
C GLY A 181 -29.56 -57.84 0.09
N ALA A 182 -29.80 -59.10 -0.25
CA ALA A 182 -28.79 -60.17 -0.17
C ALA A 182 -27.46 -59.88 -0.92
N GLY A 183 -27.49 -59.03 -1.95
CA GLY A 183 -26.30 -58.58 -2.68
C GLY A 183 -25.32 -57.72 -1.87
N SER A 184 -25.73 -57.16 -0.72
CA SER A 184 -24.82 -56.47 0.20
C SER A 184 -24.02 -57.45 1.08
N CYS A 185 -24.55 -58.65 1.31
CA CYS A 185 -23.92 -59.66 2.16
C CYS A 185 -22.63 -60.21 1.55
N ILE A 186 -22.63 -60.44 0.23
CA ILE A 186 -21.46 -60.93 -0.52
C ILE A 186 -20.28 -59.95 -0.55
N LYS A 187 -20.46 -58.73 -0.02
CA LYS A 187 -19.38 -57.75 0.16
C LYS A 187 -18.48 -58.10 1.35
N CYS A 188 -19.01 -58.88 2.30
CA CYS A 188 -18.31 -59.33 3.50
C CYS A 188 -18.33 -60.87 3.66
N HIS A 189 -19.10 -61.60 2.86
CA HIS A 189 -19.23 -63.06 2.91
C HIS A 189 -18.93 -63.69 1.57
N ALA A 190 -18.59 -64.98 1.57
CA ALA A 190 -18.33 -65.72 0.36
C ALA A 190 -19.61 -65.90 -0.47
N ASP A 191 -19.49 -65.72 -1.80
CA ASP A 191 -20.56 -66.04 -2.74
C ASP A 191 -20.47 -67.52 -3.13
N HIS A 192 -21.48 -68.29 -2.71
CA HIS A 192 -21.57 -69.73 -2.97
C HIS A 192 -22.39 -70.07 -4.23
N THR A 193 -22.90 -69.08 -4.97
CA THR A 193 -23.81 -69.32 -6.11
C THR A 193 -23.11 -69.98 -7.31
N ALA A 194 -21.80 -69.75 -7.46
CA ALA A 194 -20.99 -70.29 -8.55
C ALA A 194 -20.37 -71.68 -8.24
N GLU A 195 -20.59 -72.23 -7.05
CA GLU A 195 -20.06 -73.55 -6.68
C GLU A 195 -20.81 -74.68 -7.40
N ALA A 196 -20.12 -75.79 -7.72
CA ALA A 196 -20.75 -76.97 -8.34
C ALA A 196 -21.88 -77.59 -7.50
N LYS A 197 -21.87 -77.35 -6.19
CA LYS A 197 -22.94 -77.71 -5.24
C LYS A 197 -23.25 -76.52 -4.33
N PRO A 198 -24.07 -75.55 -4.76
CA PRO A 198 -24.26 -74.28 -4.05
C PRO A 198 -24.72 -74.40 -2.60
N PHE A 199 -25.38 -75.50 -2.21
CA PHE A 199 -25.83 -75.75 -0.83
C PHE A 199 -24.89 -76.64 0.00
N ALA A 200 -23.76 -77.10 -0.55
CA ALA A 200 -22.82 -77.96 0.18
C ALA A 200 -22.29 -77.28 1.45
N HIS A 201 -22.12 -75.96 1.41
CA HIS A 201 -21.69 -75.15 2.53
C HIS A 201 -22.71 -75.14 3.70
N ALA A 202 -23.99 -75.43 3.42
CA ALA A 202 -25.06 -75.62 4.42
C ALA A 202 -24.96 -77.02 5.06
N THR A 203 -24.62 -78.06 4.29
CA THR A 203 -24.44 -79.42 4.82
C THR A 203 -23.22 -79.58 5.74
N SER A 204 -22.32 -78.58 5.76
CA SER A 204 -21.17 -78.50 6.68
C SER A 204 -21.44 -77.61 7.91
N VAL A 205 -22.65 -77.07 8.08
CA VAL A 205 -23.05 -76.30 9.26
C VAL A 205 -22.91 -77.22 10.48
N GLY A 206 -22.11 -76.79 11.47
CA GLY A 206 -21.69 -77.65 12.57
C GLY A 206 -20.23 -78.08 12.57
N LYS A 207 -19.50 -77.87 11.47
CA LYS A 207 -18.10 -78.31 11.31
C LYS A 207 -17.13 -77.22 10.85
N ARG A 208 -17.62 -76.01 10.57
CA ARG A 208 -16.81 -74.86 10.13
C ARG A 208 -17.29 -73.56 10.76
N GLY A 209 -16.43 -72.55 10.82
CA GLY A 209 -16.83 -71.19 11.18
C GLY A 209 -17.49 -70.43 10.04
N LEU A 210 -18.09 -69.27 10.35
CA LEU A 210 -18.53 -68.31 9.33
C LEU A 210 -17.33 -67.80 8.53
N ILE A 211 -17.49 -67.73 7.21
CA ILE A 211 -16.48 -67.17 6.32
C ILE A 211 -16.76 -65.68 6.14
N ILE A 212 -15.78 -64.86 6.51
CA ILE A 212 -15.82 -63.41 6.30
C ILE A 212 -14.67 -63.05 5.37
N VAL A 213 -14.99 -62.41 4.26
CA VAL A 213 -14.07 -62.03 3.19
C VAL A 213 -14.34 -60.60 2.74
N PHE A 214 -13.29 -59.79 2.63
CA PHE A 214 -13.38 -58.37 2.26
C PHE A 214 -12.77 -58.10 0.89
N GLY A 215 -13.13 -58.93 -0.10
CA GLY A 215 -12.59 -58.85 -1.46
C GLY A 215 -13.34 -57.92 -2.40
N ALA A 216 -14.46 -57.33 -1.96
CA ALA A 216 -15.24 -56.42 -2.79
C ALA A 216 -14.62 -55.01 -2.84
N PRO A 217 -14.39 -54.45 -4.05
CA PRO A 217 -13.91 -53.08 -4.20
C PRO A 217 -14.78 -52.07 -3.42
N PRO A 218 -14.19 -51.04 -2.83
CA PRO A 218 -12.78 -50.64 -2.92
C PRO A 218 -11.82 -51.40 -1.98
N ASN A 219 -12.31 -52.37 -1.19
CA ASN A 219 -11.43 -53.22 -0.39
C ASN A 219 -10.74 -54.29 -1.27
N SER A 220 -9.56 -54.74 -0.86
CA SER A 220 -8.78 -55.77 -1.54
C SER A 220 -8.26 -56.84 -0.56
N GLY A 221 -8.95 -57.01 0.56
CA GLY A 221 -8.49 -57.76 1.72
C GLY A 221 -8.93 -57.10 3.03
N GLY A 222 -8.58 -57.71 4.15
CA GLY A 222 -8.91 -57.23 5.49
C GLY A 222 -9.19 -58.39 6.46
N SER A 223 -9.43 -58.07 7.72
CA SER A 223 -9.72 -59.08 8.75
C SER A 223 -10.81 -58.64 9.72
N TYR A 224 -11.47 -59.65 10.30
CA TYR A 224 -12.44 -59.50 11.38
C TYR A 224 -11.99 -60.35 12.57
N SER A 225 -11.86 -59.75 13.74
CA SER A 225 -11.34 -60.43 14.94
C SER A 225 -12.41 -61.12 15.79
N GLY A 226 -13.69 -61.00 15.43
CA GLY A 226 -14.78 -61.56 16.23
C GLY A 226 -14.91 -63.07 16.08
N ASN A 227 -15.58 -63.70 17.06
CA ASN A 227 -15.76 -65.14 17.06
C ASN A 227 -16.70 -65.59 15.92
N VAL A 228 -16.13 -66.30 14.95
CA VAL A 228 -16.86 -66.92 13.84
C VAL A 228 -16.97 -68.44 13.96
N THR A 229 -16.43 -69.05 15.01
CA THR A 229 -16.37 -70.52 15.12
C THR A 229 -17.72 -71.12 15.50
N TYR A 230 -17.95 -72.37 15.08
CA TYR A 230 -19.08 -73.15 15.53
C TYR A 230 -18.84 -73.66 16.97
N PRO A 231 -19.86 -73.73 17.86
CA PRO A 231 -21.27 -73.36 17.66
C PRO A 231 -21.59 -71.88 17.88
N GLY A 232 -20.58 -71.02 18.07
CA GLY A 232 -20.73 -69.63 18.46
C GLY A 232 -21.78 -68.87 17.66
N TYR A 233 -21.80 -68.97 16.33
CA TYR A 233 -22.71 -68.17 15.51
C TYR A 233 -24.20 -68.56 15.56
N LEU A 234 -24.60 -69.63 16.25
CA LEU A 234 -25.99 -70.08 16.31
C LEU A 234 -26.88 -69.14 17.15
N PRO A 235 -28.18 -68.99 16.81
CA PRO A 235 -29.10 -68.11 17.55
C PRO A 235 -29.16 -68.37 19.05
N SER A 236 -29.22 -69.63 19.48
CA SER A 236 -29.26 -70.04 20.90
C SER A 236 -28.04 -69.65 21.72
N ARG A 237 -26.91 -69.36 21.06
CA ARG A 237 -25.65 -69.02 21.73
C ARG A 237 -25.50 -67.52 21.98
N ASN A 238 -26.30 -66.69 21.29
CA ASN A 238 -26.33 -65.23 21.39
C ASN A 238 -24.97 -64.55 21.70
N PRO A 239 -23.90 -64.78 20.91
CA PRO A 239 -22.61 -64.18 21.23
C PRO A 239 -22.64 -62.68 20.96
N LEU A 240 -21.89 -61.93 21.75
CA LEU A 240 -21.54 -60.55 21.41
C LEU A 240 -20.75 -60.53 20.10
N ARG A 241 -21.28 -59.84 19.09
CA ARG A 241 -20.66 -59.67 17.77
C ARG A 241 -19.92 -58.32 17.74
N ASN A 242 -18.83 -58.20 18.48
CA ASN A 242 -18.08 -56.95 18.66
C ASN A 242 -16.62 -57.05 18.16
N GLY A 243 -16.38 -57.83 17.11
CA GLY A 243 -15.04 -57.94 16.53
C GLY A 243 -14.58 -56.65 15.85
N THR A 244 -13.28 -56.42 15.83
CA THR A 244 -12.66 -55.29 15.14
C THR A 244 -12.47 -55.63 13.66
N CYS A 245 -12.82 -54.70 12.80
CA CYS A 245 -12.58 -54.74 11.36
C CYS A 245 -11.30 -53.96 11.07
N SER A 246 -10.31 -54.57 10.41
CA SER A 246 -9.00 -53.95 10.20
C SER A 246 -8.40 -54.23 8.82
N SER A 247 -7.45 -53.39 8.41
CA SER A 247 -6.80 -53.44 7.09
C SER A 247 -7.79 -53.34 5.92
N LEU A 248 -8.80 -52.47 6.09
CA LEU A 248 -9.86 -52.20 5.10
C LEU A 248 -9.74 -50.76 4.62
N TYR A 249 -10.08 -50.51 3.35
CA TYR A 249 -10.11 -49.15 2.81
C TYR A 249 -11.21 -48.30 3.47
N CYS A 250 -12.45 -48.80 3.58
CA CYS A 250 -13.55 -48.03 4.20
C CYS A 250 -13.36 -47.78 5.71
N HIS A 251 -12.52 -48.56 6.37
CA HIS A 251 -12.17 -48.41 7.79
C HIS A 251 -10.70 -48.02 7.92
N SER A 252 -10.29 -46.99 7.19
CA SER A 252 -8.94 -46.41 7.19
C SER A 252 -9.00 -44.89 7.46
N ASP A 253 -7.85 -44.24 7.48
CA ASP A 253 -7.74 -42.78 7.43
C ASP A 253 -7.85 -42.20 6.00
N GLY A 254 -8.26 -43.01 5.01
CA GLY A 254 -8.42 -42.60 3.61
C GLY A 254 -7.10 -42.39 2.85
N ILE A 255 -5.94 -42.40 3.53
CA ILE A 255 -4.62 -42.27 2.92
C ILE A 255 -3.77 -43.55 3.04
N GLY A 256 -4.36 -44.63 3.52
CA GLY A 256 -3.76 -45.97 3.62
C GLY A 256 -3.31 -46.36 5.02
N GLY A 257 -3.51 -45.49 6.01
CA GLY A 257 -3.26 -45.75 7.43
C GLY A 257 -4.50 -46.24 8.18
N ALA A 258 -4.30 -46.62 9.45
CA ALA A 258 -5.40 -47.01 10.34
C ALA A 258 -6.33 -45.82 10.65
N PRO A 259 -7.63 -46.06 10.88
CA PRO A 259 -8.58 -45.01 11.23
C PRO A 259 -8.25 -44.45 12.61
N LYS A 260 -8.67 -43.20 12.89
CA LYS A 260 -8.47 -42.59 14.23
C LYS A 260 -9.21 -43.32 15.34
N THR A 261 -10.34 -43.94 15.03
CA THR A 261 -11.09 -44.82 15.91
C THR A 261 -11.20 -46.19 15.27
N ALA A 262 -10.80 -47.24 15.99
CA ALA A 262 -10.92 -48.60 15.51
C ALA A 262 -12.39 -48.94 15.20
N ALA A 263 -12.63 -49.50 14.01
CA ALA A 263 -13.96 -49.89 13.62
C ALA A 263 -14.35 -51.22 14.27
N VAL A 264 -15.35 -51.18 15.12
CA VAL A 264 -15.87 -52.37 15.83
C VAL A 264 -17.25 -52.70 15.27
N TRP A 265 -17.50 -53.98 15.01
CA TRP A 265 -18.81 -54.43 14.52
C TRP A 265 -19.91 -54.10 15.52
N GLY A 266 -21.05 -53.64 15.00
CA GLY A 266 -22.18 -53.17 15.80
C GLY A 266 -21.92 -51.89 16.61
N SER A 267 -20.79 -51.20 16.38
CA SER A 267 -20.51 -49.90 16.99
C SER A 267 -20.67 -48.77 15.98
N THR A 268 -20.86 -47.55 16.47
CA THR A 268 -20.92 -46.33 15.64
C THR A 268 -19.58 -45.61 15.63
N LEU A 269 -19.14 -45.18 14.44
CA LEU A 269 -18.05 -44.21 14.32
C LEU A 269 -18.61 -42.77 14.45
N PRO A 270 -17.83 -41.81 14.96
CA PRO A 270 -18.20 -40.40 14.96
C PRO A 270 -18.70 -39.93 13.59
N ALA A 271 -19.79 -39.17 13.59
CA ALA A 271 -20.43 -38.65 12.37
C ALA A 271 -19.72 -37.42 11.78
N ASP A 272 -18.67 -36.92 12.45
CA ASP A 272 -17.97 -35.67 12.17
C ASP A 272 -16.59 -35.86 11.51
N CYS A 273 -16.41 -36.99 10.80
CA CYS A 273 -15.16 -37.41 10.14
C CYS A 273 -13.98 -37.73 11.09
N SER A 274 -14.05 -37.31 12.35
CA SER A 274 -12.96 -37.44 13.33
C SER A 274 -12.59 -38.89 13.63
N GLY A 275 -13.51 -39.83 13.42
CA GLY A 275 -13.28 -41.26 13.58
C GLY A 275 -12.38 -41.91 12.53
N CYS A 276 -12.20 -41.31 11.34
CA CYS A 276 -11.44 -41.93 10.25
C CYS A 276 -10.14 -41.18 9.96
N HIS A 277 -10.26 -39.96 9.40
CA HIS A 277 -9.12 -39.17 8.91
C HIS A 277 -8.92 -37.84 9.63
N GLY A 278 -9.72 -37.59 10.68
CA GLY A 278 -9.77 -36.32 11.39
C GLY A 278 -10.84 -35.38 10.83
N GLY A 279 -11.41 -34.56 11.71
CA GLY A 279 -12.45 -33.59 11.38
C GLY A 279 -11.94 -32.16 11.25
N ASN A 280 -12.87 -31.22 11.26
CA ASN A 280 -12.62 -29.78 11.18
C ASN A 280 -11.81 -29.24 12.37
N ALA A 281 -11.52 -27.93 12.38
CA ALA A 281 -10.72 -27.28 13.42
C ALA A 281 -11.31 -27.39 14.85
N SER A 282 -12.61 -27.66 14.99
CA SER A 282 -13.29 -27.84 16.28
C SER A 282 -13.42 -29.30 16.72
N ALA A 283 -13.05 -30.25 15.86
CA ALA A 283 -13.18 -31.67 16.15
C ALA A 283 -12.17 -32.11 17.23
N ALA A 284 -12.55 -33.11 18.03
CA ALA A 284 -11.66 -33.68 19.05
C ALA A 284 -10.37 -34.26 18.44
N THR A 285 -10.47 -34.84 17.24
CA THR A 285 -9.31 -35.22 16.41
C THR A 285 -9.35 -34.43 15.12
N VAL A 286 -8.52 -33.38 15.04
CA VAL A 286 -8.41 -32.50 13.86
C VAL A 286 -7.60 -33.20 12.77
N ILE A 287 -7.97 -33.02 11.50
CA ILE A 287 -7.18 -33.51 10.37
C ILE A 287 -5.80 -32.85 10.32
N ALA A 288 -4.75 -33.68 10.30
CA ALA A 288 -3.36 -33.24 10.36
C ALA A 288 -2.56 -33.53 9.08
N SER A 289 -3.20 -34.06 8.04
CA SER A 289 -2.52 -34.41 6.80
C SER A 289 -2.13 -33.17 6.00
N GLY A 290 -0.87 -33.09 5.57
CA GLY A 290 -0.37 -31.99 4.73
C GLY A 290 -0.67 -30.60 5.31
N LEU A 291 -1.23 -29.71 4.48
CA LEU A 291 -1.54 -28.33 4.85
C LEU A 291 -2.98 -28.11 5.35
N HIS A 292 -3.77 -29.16 5.64
CA HIS A 292 -5.12 -28.98 6.18
C HIS A 292 -5.14 -28.09 7.45
N PRO A 293 -4.24 -28.28 8.45
CA PRO A 293 -4.23 -27.42 9.65
C PRO A 293 -4.07 -25.92 9.33
N LYS A 294 -3.39 -25.60 8.22
CA LYS A 294 -3.17 -24.23 7.75
C LYS A 294 -4.33 -23.65 6.97
N HIS A 295 -5.32 -24.45 6.59
CA HIS A 295 -6.49 -23.98 5.83
C HIS A 295 -7.77 -24.03 6.67
N ILE A 296 -7.96 -25.04 7.51
CA ILE A 296 -9.22 -25.21 8.24
C ILE A 296 -9.28 -24.42 9.53
N ASN A 297 -8.14 -24.11 10.16
CA ASN A 297 -8.08 -23.37 11.41
C ASN A 297 -7.61 -21.92 11.15
N GLN A 298 -8.53 -21.05 10.75
CA GLN A 298 -8.25 -19.72 10.25
C GLN A 298 -8.97 -18.59 11.01
N THR A 299 -9.72 -18.88 12.08
CA THR A 299 -10.41 -17.83 12.86
C THR A 299 -9.48 -16.71 13.31
N ALA A 300 -8.24 -17.02 13.69
CA ALA A 300 -7.25 -16.03 14.11
C ALA A 300 -6.76 -15.11 12.97
N PHE A 301 -6.92 -15.49 11.70
CA PHE A 301 -6.39 -14.76 10.54
C PHE A 301 -7.49 -14.22 9.62
N LEU A 302 -8.55 -14.99 9.40
CA LEU A 302 -9.65 -14.66 8.48
C LEU A 302 -10.98 -14.39 9.22
N GLY A 303 -10.96 -14.36 10.55
CA GLY A 303 -12.16 -14.22 11.38
C GLY A 303 -13.07 -15.45 11.41
N THR A 304 -12.83 -16.45 10.54
CA THR A 304 -13.59 -17.69 10.46
C THR A 304 -12.72 -18.87 10.04
N ASN A 305 -13.19 -20.08 10.32
CA ASN A 305 -12.59 -21.33 9.84
C ASN A 305 -13.11 -21.67 8.44
N LEU A 306 -12.27 -22.30 7.61
CA LEU A 306 -12.70 -22.78 6.30
C LEU A 306 -13.33 -24.17 6.43
N GLU A 307 -14.55 -24.30 5.93
CA GLU A 307 -15.26 -25.57 5.87
C GLU A 307 -14.63 -26.51 4.84
N CYS A 308 -14.74 -27.82 5.05
CA CYS A 308 -14.25 -28.88 4.17
C CYS A 308 -14.90 -28.76 2.78
N ALA A 309 -16.18 -28.41 2.72
CA ALA A 309 -16.91 -28.19 1.48
C ALA A 309 -16.29 -27.07 0.62
N ARG A 310 -15.53 -26.14 1.20
CA ARG A 310 -14.83 -25.10 0.43
C ARG A 310 -13.89 -25.69 -0.62
N CYS A 311 -13.29 -26.85 -0.33
CA CYS A 311 -12.37 -27.57 -1.23
C CYS A 311 -12.93 -28.92 -1.70
N HIS A 312 -13.87 -29.53 -0.98
CA HIS A 312 -14.40 -30.87 -1.25
C HIS A 312 -15.92 -30.83 -1.50
N SER A 313 -16.40 -29.83 -2.23
CA SER A 313 -17.84 -29.60 -2.46
C SER A 313 -18.57 -30.73 -3.19
N SER A 314 -17.86 -31.58 -3.92
CA SER A 314 -18.41 -32.80 -4.53
C SER A 314 -18.76 -33.88 -3.50
N THR A 315 -18.13 -33.82 -2.32
CA THR A 315 -18.19 -34.87 -1.29
C THR A 315 -18.95 -34.38 -0.05
N VAL A 316 -18.70 -33.14 0.38
CA VAL A 316 -19.26 -32.53 1.60
C VAL A 316 -20.23 -31.40 1.22
N SER A 317 -21.36 -31.34 1.92
CA SER A 317 -22.35 -30.28 1.74
C SER A 317 -21.80 -28.90 2.12
N VAL A 318 -21.79 -27.98 1.15
CA VAL A 318 -22.51 -26.70 1.23
C VAL A 318 -22.93 -26.22 2.62
N GLY A 319 -22.09 -25.57 3.46
CA GLY A 319 -22.54 -24.93 4.70
C GLY A 319 -22.80 -25.86 5.89
N ASN A 320 -22.37 -27.13 5.82
CA ASN A 320 -22.51 -28.07 6.93
C ASN A 320 -21.16 -28.62 7.44
N ASP A 321 -20.06 -28.40 6.71
CA ASP A 321 -18.67 -28.79 7.02
C ASP A 321 -18.39 -30.30 7.26
N ARG A 322 -19.42 -31.10 7.57
CA ARG A 322 -19.30 -32.49 8.04
C ARG A 322 -20.30 -33.45 7.39
N LEU A 323 -21.39 -32.93 6.81
CA LEU A 323 -22.38 -33.76 6.11
C LEU A 323 -21.83 -34.24 4.76
N ILE A 324 -21.68 -35.55 4.62
CA ILE A 324 -21.31 -36.21 3.36
C ILE A 324 -22.56 -36.35 2.49
N THR A 325 -22.58 -35.70 1.33
CA THR A 325 -23.65 -35.80 0.33
C THR A 325 -23.21 -36.59 -0.90
N GLY A 326 -21.93 -36.54 -1.25
CA GLY A 326 -21.35 -37.31 -2.35
C GLY A 326 -20.74 -38.62 -1.88
N ILE A 327 -21.58 -39.60 -1.51
CA ILE A 327 -21.10 -40.89 -0.96
C ILE A 327 -20.17 -41.60 -1.96
N ALA A 328 -20.52 -41.62 -3.25
CA ALA A 328 -19.69 -42.25 -4.28
C ALA A 328 -18.27 -41.67 -4.32
N SER A 329 -18.13 -40.34 -4.30
CA SER A 329 -16.84 -39.64 -4.30
C SER A 329 -16.11 -39.66 -2.96
N HIS A 330 -16.78 -40.07 -1.88
CA HIS A 330 -16.14 -40.22 -0.56
C HIS A 330 -15.32 -41.51 -0.47
N VAL A 331 -15.72 -42.56 -1.20
CA VAL A 331 -15.17 -43.92 -1.03
C VAL A 331 -14.60 -44.52 -2.32
N ASP A 332 -14.33 -43.71 -3.35
CA ASP A 332 -13.81 -44.14 -4.65
C ASP A 332 -12.28 -44.30 -4.69
N GLY A 333 -11.57 -44.09 -3.58
CA GLY A 333 -10.10 -44.09 -3.54
C GLY A 333 -9.46 -42.73 -3.84
N SER A 334 -10.20 -41.85 -4.50
CA SER A 334 -9.76 -40.52 -4.90
C SER A 334 -10.00 -39.50 -3.78
N LYS A 335 -9.17 -38.45 -3.76
CA LYS A 335 -9.33 -37.32 -2.85
C LYS A 335 -9.78 -36.14 -3.68
N THR A 336 -11.02 -36.23 -4.15
CA THR A 336 -11.58 -35.28 -5.11
C THR A 336 -11.61 -33.87 -4.52
N VAL A 337 -10.91 -32.94 -5.15
CA VAL A 337 -10.91 -31.52 -4.80
C VAL A 337 -11.77 -30.77 -5.81
N ALA A 338 -12.85 -30.17 -5.33
CA ALA A 338 -13.79 -29.35 -6.08
C ALA A 338 -14.10 -28.09 -5.25
N PHE A 339 -13.58 -26.94 -5.69
CA PHE A 339 -13.71 -25.68 -4.96
C PHE A 339 -15.08 -25.04 -5.12
N VAL A 340 -15.60 -24.46 -4.04
CA VAL A 340 -16.73 -23.52 -4.11
C VAL A 340 -16.22 -22.16 -4.62
N GLY A 341 -16.85 -21.65 -5.68
CA GLY A 341 -16.46 -20.36 -6.28
C GLY A 341 -15.43 -20.46 -7.42
N GLY A 342 -15.12 -21.67 -7.88
CA GLY A 342 -14.23 -21.91 -9.02
C GLY A 342 -12.75 -22.09 -8.65
N GLY A 343 -11.97 -22.50 -9.66
CA GLY A 343 -10.55 -22.84 -9.55
C GLY A 343 -10.27 -24.31 -9.81
N THR A 344 -9.00 -24.67 -9.88
CA THR A 344 -8.55 -26.03 -10.20
C THR A 344 -7.46 -26.51 -9.25
N TYR A 345 -7.49 -27.81 -8.95
CA TYR A 345 -6.43 -28.50 -8.24
C TYR A 345 -5.81 -29.56 -9.16
N ASN A 346 -4.50 -29.45 -9.41
CA ASN A 346 -3.76 -30.47 -10.13
C ASN A 346 -3.23 -31.49 -9.12
N ALA A 347 -3.75 -32.72 -9.14
CA ALA A 347 -3.34 -33.76 -8.20
C ALA A 347 -1.89 -34.23 -8.38
N GLY A 348 -1.34 -34.14 -9.60
CA GLY A 348 0.03 -34.57 -9.90
C GLY A 348 1.08 -33.60 -9.37
N THR A 349 0.90 -32.30 -9.61
CA THR A 349 1.80 -31.25 -9.11
C THR A 349 1.41 -30.71 -7.74
N LYS A 350 0.22 -31.09 -7.25
CA LYS A 350 -0.41 -30.58 -6.03
C LYS A 350 -0.58 -29.06 -6.03
N THR A 351 -0.85 -28.46 -7.20
CA THR A 351 -0.98 -27.00 -7.33
C THR A 351 -2.42 -26.55 -7.38
N CYS A 352 -2.70 -25.40 -6.77
CA CYS A 352 -4.00 -24.72 -6.75
C CYS A 352 -3.92 -23.49 -7.65
N SER A 353 -4.88 -23.31 -8.56
CA SER A 353 -4.91 -22.15 -9.46
C SER A 353 -6.33 -21.62 -9.66
N ALA A 354 -6.42 -20.34 -10.03
CA ALA A 354 -7.67 -19.65 -10.34
C ALA A 354 -8.74 -19.74 -9.24
N THR A 355 -8.33 -19.87 -7.98
CA THR A 355 -9.25 -19.80 -6.83
C THR A 355 -9.38 -18.36 -6.38
N THR A 356 -10.47 -18.01 -5.69
CA THR A 356 -10.62 -16.68 -5.08
C THR A 356 -9.56 -16.40 -4.00
N CYS A 357 -9.06 -17.44 -3.32
CA CYS A 357 -8.10 -17.31 -2.21
C CYS A 357 -6.63 -17.20 -2.66
N HIS A 358 -6.28 -17.82 -3.80
CA HIS A 358 -4.94 -17.78 -4.39
C HIS A 358 -4.98 -16.97 -5.69
N SER A 359 -5.32 -15.70 -5.55
CA SER A 359 -5.42 -14.74 -6.65
C SER A 359 -4.76 -13.42 -6.26
N ALA A 360 -4.59 -12.53 -7.25
CA ALA A 360 -4.17 -11.16 -6.99
C ALA A 360 -5.28 -10.28 -6.36
N GLY A 361 -6.41 -10.87 -5.94
CA GLY A 361 -7.62 -10.21 -5.40
C GLY A 361 -8.20 -9.08 -6.25
N LYS A 362 -7.76 -8.96 -7.50
CA LYS A 362 -8.26 -8.00 -8.47
C LYS A 362 -8.32 -8.66 -9.83
N ALA A 363 -9.52 -8.68 -10.41
CA ALA A 363 -9.71 -9.17 -11.77
C ALA A 363 -8.82 -8.38 -12.73
N THR A 364 -8.27 -9.04 -13.76
CA THR A 364 -7.38 -8.47 -14.80
C THR A 364 -5.99 -7.99 -14.33
N ALA A 365 -5.69 -8.05 -13.02
CA ALA A 365 -4.32 -7.85 -12.54
C ALA A 365 -3.47 -9.10 -12.83
N PRO A 366 -2.14 -8.96 -12.96
CA PRO A 366 -1.21 -10.09 -13.03
C PRO A 366 -1.47 -11.06 -11.85
N GLN A 367 -1.72 -12.33 -12.15
CA GLN A 367 -2.00 -13.33 -11.14
C GLN A 367 -0.70 -13.90 -10.55
N PRO A 368 -0.67 -14.24 -9.25
CA PRO A 368 0.48 -14.87 -8.64
C PRO A 368 0.73 -16.27 -9.25
N VAL A 369 1.94 -16.77 -9.06
CA VAL A 369 2.27 -18.17 -9.39
C VAL A 369 1.38 -19.09 -8.56
N ALA A 370 0.82 -20.11 -9.21
CA ALA A 370 -0.05 -21.09 -8.57
C ALA A 370 0.68 -21.77 -7.39
N PRO A 371 0.20 -21.61 -6.13
CA PRO A 371 0.85 -22.23 -4.99
C PRO A 371 0.64 -23.74 -4.98
N ALA A 372 1.59 -24.45 -4.36
CA ALA A 372 1.50 -25.89 -4.12
C ALA A 372 0.93 -26.18 -2.72
N TRP A 373 0.12 -27.24 -2.59
CA TRP A 373 -0.38 -27.79 -1.32
C TRP A 373 0.73 -28.39 -0.43
N THR A 374 1.98 -28.36 -0.89
CA THR A 374 3.18 -28.71 -0.13
C THR A 374 4.16 -27.53 -0.03
N GLY A 375 3.72 -26.33 -0.43
CA GLY A 375 4.53 -25.13 -0.47
C GLY A 375 4.76 -24.49 0.90
N ALA A 376 5.64 -23.49 0.92
CA ALA A 376 5.90 -22.66 2.09
C ALA A 376 4.76 -21.67 2.35
N ALA A 377 4.81 -21.03 3.52
CA ALA A 377 3.90 -19.94 3.87
C ALA A 377 4.03 -18.78 2.88
N ILE A 378 2.89 -18.16 2.55
CA ILE A 378 2.78 -17.11 1.55
C ILE A 378 2.62 -15.77 2.29
N GLY A 379 3.52 -14.81 2.01
CA GLY A 379 3.39 -13.43 2.46
C GLY A 379 2.47 -12.60 1.56
N CYS A 380 2.28 -11.31 1.84
CA CYS A 380 1.44 -10.43 1.01
C CYS A 380 1.87 -10.44 -0.47
N ASN A 381 3.18 -10.43 -0.73
CA ASN A 381 3.78 -10.49 -2.06
C ASN A 381 3.62 -11.85 -2.77
N GLY A 382 3.16 -12.89 -2.08
CA GLY A 382 2.82 -14.13 -2.75
C GLY A 382 1.43 -14.12 -3.40
N CYS A 383 0.60 -13.12 -3.10
CA CYS A 383 -0.72 -12.94 -3.71
C CYS A 383 -0.82 -11.63 -4.50
N HIS A 384 -0.48 -10.49 -3.88
CA HIS A 384 -0.59 -9.16 -4.50
C HIS A 384 0.80 -8.56 -4.69
N GLY A 385 1.05 -7.89 -5.82
CA GLY A 385 2.34 -7.22 -6.02
C GLY A 385 3.51 -8.19 -6.05
N ALA A 386 3.38 -9.30 -6.78
CA ALA A 386 4.31 -10.43 -6.71
C ALA A 386 5.72 -10.12 -7.21
N SER A 387 5.89 -9.05 -7.99
CA SER A 387 7.22 -8.54 -8.35
C SER A 387 7.83 -7.61 -7.28
N THR A 388 7.09 -7.30 -6.21
CA THR A 388 7.55 -6.44 -5.12
C THR A 388 7.92 -7.24 -3.87
N THR A 389 8.77 -6.67 -3.04
CA THR A 389 9.12 -7.24 -1.73
C THR A 389 8.07 -6.94 -0.66
N THR A 390 7.23 -5.91 -0.86
CA THR A 390 6.24 -5.43 0.12
C THR A 390 4.84 -6.00 -0.09
N GLY A 391 4.56 -6.55 -1.27
CA GLY A 391 3.21 -6.96 -1.69
C GLY A 391 2.35 -5.79 -2.18
N ALA A 392 2.98 -4.64 -2.45
CA ALA A 392 2.31 -3.49 -3.05
C ALA A 392 1.91 -3.82 -4.49
N PRO A 393 0.63 -3.63 -4.89
CA PRO A 393 0.21 -3.89 -6.25
C PRO A 393 1.08 -3.18 -7.30
N ASP A 394 1.57 -3.94 -8.26
CA ASP A 394 2.62 -3.59 -9.23
C ASP A 394 2.13 -3.44 -10.67
N TYR A 395 0.81 -3.51 -10.88
CA TYR A 395 0.22 -3.24 -12.20
C TYR A 395 0.33 -1.77 -12.59
N ALA A 396 0.40 -1.49 -13.89
CA ALA A 396 0.49 -0.13 -14.41
C ALA A 396 -0.71 0.74 -13.96
N ASN A 397 -0.44 1.99 -13.61
CA ASN A 397 -1.48 2.95 -13.23
C ASN A 397 -2.30 3.36 -14.46
N ALA A 398 -3.58 3.01 -14.49
CA ALA A 398 -4.49 3.39 -15.58
C ALA A 398 -5.10 4.80 -15.45
N GLY A 399 -4.69 5.57 -14.44
CA GLY A 399 -5.15 6.94 -14.22
C GLY A 399 -6.23 7.07 -13.16
N ALA A 400 -6.66 8.32 -12.92
CA ALA A 400 -7.57 8.68 -11.83
C ALA A 400 -8.91 7.94 -11.91
N ALA A 401 -9.33 7.35 -10.79
CA ALA A 401 -10.58 6.60 -10.63
C ALA A 401 -10.79 5.39 -11.60
N ALA A 402 -9.80 5.02 -12.41
CA ALA A 402 -9.87 3.87 -13.30
C ALA A 402 -9.94 2.54 -12.54
N VAL A 403 -10.42 1.47 -13.18
CA VAL A 403 -10.46 0.13 -12.56
C VAL A 403 -9.05 -0.30 -12.12
N LEU A 404 -8.04 -0.07 -12.95
CA LEU A 404 -6.62 -0.30 -12.64
C LEU A 404 -5.89 0.97 -12.16
N ALA A 405 -6.60 1.88 -11.48
CA ALA A 405 -5.96 2.99 -10.77
C ALA A 405 -4.95 2.45 -9.75
N ASN A 406 -3.69 2.88 -9.88
CA ASN A 406 -2.61 2.46 -9.01
C ASN A 406 -1.74 3.64 -8.56
N SER A 407 -1.92 4.07 -7.31
CA SER A 407 -1.02 5.05 -6.68
C SER A 407 -0.06 4.41 -5.67
N HIS A 408 -0.03 3.08 -5.51
CA HIS A 408 0.85 2.41 -4.54
C HIS A 408 2.34 2.77 -4.70
N PRO A 409 2.92 2.88 -5.92
CA PRO A 409 4.32 3.27 -6.08
C PRO A 409 4.70 4.62 -5.47
N LYS A 410 3.71 5.50 -5.22
CA LYS A 410 3.91 6.79 -4.56
C LYS A 410 3.69 6.76 -3.04
N HIS A 411 3.02 5.74 -2.53
CA HIS A 411 2.57 5.67 -1.14
C HIS A 411 3.23 4.54 -0.34
N VAL A 412 3.67 3.48 -0.99
CA VAL A 412 4.20 2.29 -0.33
C VAL A 412 5.66 2.13 -0.72
N THR A 413 6.52 2.34 0.27
CA THR A 413 7.96 2.06 0.16
C THR A 413 8.39 0.97 1.13
N SER A 414 7.56 0.67 2.13
CA SER A 414 7.74 -0.42 3.09
C SER A 414 6.42 -1.12 3.39
N ALA A 415 6.47 -2.35 3.90
CA ALA A 415 5.26 -3.10 4.26
C ALA A 415 4.41 -2.35 5.31
N ALA A 416 5.04 -1.70 6.30
CA ALA A 416 4.35 -0.98 7.37
C ALA A 416 3.43 0.16 6.91
N ASP A 417 3.62 0.66 5.69
CA ASP A 417 2.79 1.71 5.09
C ASP A 417 1.38 1.21 4.78
N CYS A 418 1.20 -0.09 4.51
CA CYS A 418 -0.10 -0.69 4.23
C CYS A 418 -1.11 -0.45 5.37
N ALA A 419 -0.65 -0.52 6.63
CA ALA A 419 -1.48 -0.28 7.81
C ALA A 419 -1.98 1.17 7.93
N THR A 420 -1.39 2.11 7.19
CA THR A 420 -1.87 3.50 7.14
C THR A 420 -3.23 3.59 6.45
N CYS A 421 -3.47 2.79 5.40
CA CYS A 421 -4.68 2.83 4.58
C CYS A 421 -5.57 1.59 4.75
N HIS A 422 -5.01 0.45 5.13
CA HIS A 422 -5.71 -0.83 5.27
C HIS A 422 -5.70 -1.30 6.73
N ASN A 423 -5.90 -0.39 7.68
CA ASN A 423 -5.77 -0.64 9.13
C ASN A 423 -6.76 -1.71 9.65
N GLY A 424 -7.88 -1.91 8.97
CA GLY A 424 -8.83 -2.99 9.27
C GLY A 424 -8.41 -4.37 8.76
N THR A 425 -7.46 -4.41 7.82
CA THR A 425 -6.93 -5.64 7.19
C THR A 425 -5.57 -6.01 7.76
N THR A 426 -4.73 -5.03 8.09
CA THR A 426 -3.39 -5.23 8.64
C THR A 426 -3.01 -4.11 9.61
N SER A 427 -2.40 -4.47 10.74
CA SER A 427 -1.90 -3.51 11.73
C SER A 427 -0.40 -3.22 11.57
N THR A 428 0.36 -4.17 11.03
CA THR A 428 1.82 -4.06 10.83
C THR A 428 2.21 -3.91 9.37
N GLY A 429 1.26 -4.12 8.45
CA GLY A 429 1.48 -4.15 7.02
C GLY A 429 2.19 -5.40 6.47
N ALA A 430 2.69 -6.27 7.34
CA ALA A 430 3.36 -7.53 6.98
C ALA A 430 2.53 -8.79 7.31
N ALA A 431 1.44 -8.65 8.06
CA ALA A 431 0.55 -9.75 8.45
C ALA A 431 -0.91 -9.28 8.49
N ILE A 432 -1.84 -10.20 8.26
CA ILE A 432 -3.28 -9.93 8.40
C ILE A 432 -3.58 -9.67 9.88
N ALA A 433 -4.39 -8.65 10.14
CA ALA A 433 -4.82 -8.30 11.49
C ALA A 433 -5.62 -9.48 12.09
N ALA A 434 -5.38 -9.75 13.38
CA ALA A 434 -5.99 -10.89 14.04
C ALA A 434 -7.53 -10.82 13.98
N GLY A 435 -8.15 -11.88 13.47
CA GLY A 435 -9.61 -11.97 13.30
C GLY A 435 -10.19 -11.07 12.20
N SER A 436 -9.36 -10.52 11.29
CA SER A 436 -9.87 -9.65 10.22
C SER A 436 -10.80 -10.41 9.27
N VAL A 437 -12.01 -9.89 9.10
CA VAL A 437 -13.00 -10.35 8.11
C VAL A 437 -12.88 -9.62 6.77
N LEU A 438 -11.95 -8.68 6.65
CA LEU A 438 -11.83 -7.78 5.49
C LEU A 438 -10.84 -8.30 4.42
N HIS A 439 -9.96 -9.25 4.77
CA HIS A 439 -8.93 -9.70 3.82
C HIS A 439 -9.49 -10.52 2.64
N ASN A 440 -10.58 -11.26 2.85
CA ASN A 440 -11.11 -12.22 1.85
C ASN A 440 -12.61 -12.05 1.56
N ASN A 441 -13.19 -10.89 1.89
CA ASN A 441 -14.61 -10.57 1.66
C ASN A 441 -14.95 -10.22 0.20
N GLY A 442 -13.95 -10.13 -0.68
CA GLY A 442 -14.13 -9.77 -2.09
C GLY A 442 -14.19 -8.26 -2.37
N ALA A 443 -13.86 -7.41 -1.39
CA ALA A 443 -13.78 -5.96 -1.54
C ALA A 443 -12.35 -5.43 -1.35
N ILE A 444 -12.09 -4.21 -1.83
CA ILE A 444 -10.86 -3.47 -1.52
C ILE A 444 -11.20 -2.53 -0.35
N ASP A 445 -10.97 -3.01 0.87
CA ASP A 445 -11.27 -2.26 2.09
C ASP A 445 -10.17 -1.26 2.44
N VAL A 446 -10.49 0.02 2.37
CA VAL A 446 -9.60 1.11 2.81
C VAL A 446 -10.17 1.69 4.10
N THR A 447 -9.46 1.42 5.20
CA THR A 447 -9.74 1.95 6.53
C THR A 447 -8.50 2.67 7.02
N PHE A 448 -8.54 4.00 7.00
CA PHE A 448 -7.40 4.81 7.40
C PHE A 448 -7.08 4.65 8.89
N ASN A 449 -5.79 4.60 9.21
CA ASN A 449 -5.31 4.78 10.56
C ASN A 449 -5.40 6.27 10.92
N SER A 450 -6.34 6.64 11.79
CA SER A 450 -6.62 8.04 12.15
C SER A 450 -5.42 8.78 12.77
N ALA A 451 -4.52 8.07 13.44
CA ALA A 451 -3.31 8.67 14.00
C ALA A 451 -2.28 9.04 12.93
N LYS A 452 -2.27 8.33 11.79
CA LYS A 452 -1.34 8.58 10.68
C LYS A 452 -1.94 9.48 9.60
N ALA A 453 -3.19 9.22 9.21
CA ALA A 453 -3.87 9.89 8.10
C ALA A 453 -4.72 11.10 8.55
N GLY A 454 -4.91 11.31 9.85
CA GLY A 454 -5.79 12.33 10.42
C GLY A 454 -7.15 11.78 10.84
N SER A 455 -7.74 12.35 11.90
CA SER A 455 -9.00 11.88 12.50
C SER A 455 -10.22 11.98 11.56
N GLY A 456 -10.17 12.90 10.58
CA GLY A 456 -11.21 13.07 9.57
C GLY A 456 -10.97 12.32 8.27
N ALA A 457 -9.89 11.54 8.14
CA ALA A 457 -9.54 10.87 6.88
C ALA A 457 -10.64 9.89 6.44
N THR A 458 -11.13 10.05 5.21
CA THR A 458 -12.13 9.15 4.64
C THR A 458 -11.78 8.66 3.25
N TRP A 459 -12.28 7.47 2.91
CA TRP A 459 -12.22 6.87 1.59
C TRP A 459 -13.63 6.66 1.05
N ALA A 460 -13.90 7.20 -0.13
CA ALA A 460 -15.14 6.92 -0.86
C ALA A 460 -14.86 5.92 -1.97
N ALA A 461 -15.24 4.65 -1.76
CA ALA A 461 -14.94 3.56 -2.70
C ALA A 461 -15.57 3.75 -4.09
N GLY A 462 -16.77 4.33 -4.16
CA GLY A 462 -17.49 4.54 -5.43
C GLY A 462 -16.78 5.53 -6.37
N THR A 463 -16.22 6.61 -5.82
CA THR A 463 -15.47 7.63 -6.57
C THR A 463 -13.96 7.40 -6.52
N LYS A 464 -13.48 6.45 -5.72
CA LYS A 464 -12.07 6.18 -5.44
C LYS A 464 -11.33 7.44 -4.97
N SER A 465 -11.95 8.19 -4.05
CA SER A 465 -11.43 9.46 -3.55
C SER A 465 -11.06 9.41 -2.08
N CYS A 466 -9.88 9.92 -1.74
CA CYS A 466 -9.47 10.22 -0.37
C CYS A 466 -9.86 11.66 -0.04
N SER A 467 -10.35 11.93 1.16
CA SER A 467 -10.64 13.32 1.60
C SER A 467 -10.33 13.51 3.08
N ALA A 468 -10.13 14.79 3.48
CA ALA A 468 -9.80 15.17 4.86
C ALA A 468 -8.57 14.44 5.45
N THR A 469 -7.69 13.96 4.57
CA THR A 469 -6.41 13.35 4.96
C THR A 469 -5.37 14.43 5.28
N SER A 470 -4.53 14.20 6.28
CA SER A 470 -3.38 15.05 6.59
C SER A 470 -2.35 15.06 5.45
N CYS A 471 -2.20 13.94 4.73
CA CYS A 471 -1.22 13.75 3.66
C CYS A 471 -1.49 14.63 2.41
N HIS A 472 -2.75 14.96 2.14
CA HIS A 472 -3.16 15.83 1.02
C HIS A 472 -3.71 17.18 1.49
N GLY A 473 -3.30 17.62 2.69
CA GLY A 473 -3.67 18.91 3.26
C GLY A 473 -5.17 19.17 3.38
N GLY A 474 -5.93 18.09 3.60
CA GLY A 474 -7.38 18.08 3.72
C GLY A 474 -8.13 18.02 2.38
N ASN A 475 -7.44 18.19 1.25
CA ASN A 475 -8.08 18.28 -0.05
C ASN A 475 -8.46 16.90 -0.62
N PRO A 476 -9.62 16.79 -1.30
CA PRO A 476 -9.99 15.55 -1.97
C PRO A 476 -9.04 15.23 -3.14
N VAL A 477 -8.55 13.99 -3.19
CA VAL A 477 -7.69 13.50 -4.29
C VAL A 477 -8.22 12.15 -4.78
N LEU A 478 -8.22 11.94 -6.11
CA LEU A 478 -8.59 10.66 -6.71
C LEU A 478 -7.41 9.69 -6.70
N TRP A 479 -7.67 8.44 -6.32
CA TRP A 479 -6.70 7.36 -6.46
C TRP A 479 -6.39 7.09 -7.94
N GLY A 480 -5.12 6.88 -8.26
CA GLY A 480 -4.61 6.77 -9.62
C GLY A 480 -4.22 8.10 -10.27
N THR A 481 -4.39 9.24 -9.59
CA THR A 481 -3.88 10.52 -10.09
C THR A 481 -2.36 10.48 -10.21
N THR A 482 -1.83 10.87 -11.38
CA THR A 482 -0.40 10.78 -11.71
C THR A 482 0.41 11.96 -11.18
N ALA A 483 -0.23 13.09 -10.88
CA ALA A 483 0.45 14.27 -10.34
C ALA A 483 -0.40 14.98 -9.28
N VAL A 484 0.21 15.24 -8.13
CA VAL A 484 -0.27 16.13 -7.07
C VAL A 484 0.81 17.19 -6.88
N TYR A 485 0.43 18.45 -6.97
CA TYR A 485 1.34 19.59 -6.93
C TYR A 485 1.17 20.39 -5.64
N CYS A 486 2.14 21.27 -5.34
CA CYS A 486 2.16 22.04 -4.09
C CYS A 486 0.86 22.82 -3.87
N GLN A 487 0.32 23.45 -4.91
CA GLN A 487 -0.94 24.19 -4.83
C GLN A 487 -2.15 23.36 -4.45
N ASP A 488 -2.14 22.06 -4.75
CA ASP A 488 -3.26 21.18 -4.44
C ASP A 488 -3.37 20.96 -2.93
N CYS A 489 -2.33 21.32 -2.16
CA CYS A 489 -2.31 21.27 -0.70
C CYS A 489 -2.14 22.66 -0.07
N HIS A 490 -1.40 23.59 -0.70
CA HIS A 490 -1.09 24.90 -0.14
C HIS A 490 -1.98 26.03 -0.68
N GLY A 491 -2.68 25.82 -1.79
CA GLY A 491 -3.61 26.78 -2.36
C GLY A 491 -4.94 26.82 -1.61
N ASN A 492 -5.37 28.02 -1.21
CA ASN A 492 -6.71 28.31 -0.71
C ASN A 492 -7.43 29.14 -1.76
N ALA A 493 -8.60 28.69 -2.23
CA ALA A 493 -9.36 29.35 -3.32
C ALA A 493 -9.49 30.88 -3.13
N ALA A 494 -10.53 31.36 -2.44
CA ALA A 494 -10.68 32.78 -2.09
C ALA A 494 -10.38 33.06 -0.61
N SER A 495 -10.15 32.01 0.19
CA SER A 495 -9.88 32.12 1.62
C SER A 495 -8.55 32.82 1.90
N ALA A 496 -8.47 33.51 3.04
CA ALA A 496 -7.26 34.21 3.46
C ALA A 496 -6.06 33.25 3.59
N SER A 497 -4.85 33.80 3.41
CA SER A 497 -3.62 33.06 3.67
C SER A 497 -3.45 32.77 5.15
N VAL A 498 -2.86 31.62 5.44
CA VAL A 498 -2.50 31.18 6.78
C VAL A 498 -0.99 31.00 6.80
N SER A 499 -0.30 31.83 7.56
CA SER A 499 1.15 31.76 7.75
C SER A 499 1.46 31.22 9.14
N ASP A 500 2.45 30.34 9.24
CA ASP A 500 2.97 29.84 10.51
C ASP A 500 4.48 30.03 10.54
N PHE A 501 4.95 30.78 11.53
CA PHE A 501 6.36 31.06 11.78
C PHE A 501 6.74 30.75 13.24
N GLY A 502 5.97 29.88 13.91
CA GLY A 502 6.33 29.39 15.24
C GLY A 502 7.69 28.69 15.26
N ALA A 503 8.29 28.49 16.44
CA ALA A 503 9.66 28.00 16.58
C ALA A 503 9.96 26.65 15.87
N THR A 504 8.92 25.84 15.59
CA THR A 504 9.02 24.56 14.88
C THR A 504 7.98 24.44 13.75
N PHE A 505 7.66 25.55 13.07
CA PHE A 505 6.59 25.62 12.06
C PHE A 505 6.74 24.60 10.91
N TRP A 506 7.96 24.13 10.65
CA TRP A 506 8.20 23.13 9.61
C TRP A 506 7.69 21.73 9.95
N ASN A 507 7.34 21.43 11.22
CA ASN A 507 6.90 20.10 11.64
C ASN A 507 5.83 20.08 12.76
N ASN A 508 5.17 21.21 13.05
CA ASN A 508 4.16 21.29 14.12
C ASN A 508 2.74 20.84 13.70
N GLY A 509 2.58 20.36 12.46
CA GLY A 509 1.31 19.86 11.93
C GLY A 509 0.40 20.93 11.32
N ALA A 510 0.76 22.21 11.37
CA ALA A 510 0.05 23.26 10.66
C ALA A 510 0.46 23.30 9.18
N ILE A 511 -0.52 23.47 8.28
CA ILE A 511 -0.25 23.61 6.84
C ILE A 511 -0.42 25.07 6.47
N SER A 512 0.67 25.73 6.05
CA SER A 512 0.59 27.08 5.50
C SER A 512 -0.22 27.08 4.21
N LYS A 513 -1.13 28.04 4.08
CA LYS A 513 -1.99 28.19 2.91
C LYS A 513 -1.86 29.60 2.33
N PHE A 514 -2.00 29.74 1.02
CA PHE A 514 -1.99 31.03 0.33
C PHE A 514 -3.25 31.24 -0.52
N LYS A 515 -3.81 32.45 -0.47
CA LYS A 515 -4.98 32.84 -1.25
C LYS A 515 -4.69 32.84 -2.77
N MET A 516 -5.45 32.06 -3.54
CA MET A 516 -5.22 31.88 -4.97
C MET A 516 -5.98 32.88 -5.86
N THR A 517 -7.20 33.25 -5.47
CA THR A 517 -8.12 34.08 -6.28
C THR A 517 -8.72 35.25 -5.48
N GLY A 518 -9.21 36.28 -6.18
CA GLY A 518 -9.79 37.50 -5.58
C GLY A 518 -8.75 38.58 -5.25
N THR A 519 -9.19 39.70 -4.66
CA THR A 519 -8.30 40.83 -4.34
C THR A 519 -7.16 40.43 -3.42
N GLY A 520 -5.94 40.84 -3.76
CA GLY A 520 -4.73 40.53 -2.98
C GLY A 520 -4.50 39.03 -2.89
N SER A 521 -4.45 38.36 -4.04
CA SER A 521 -4.22 36.92 -4.19
C SER A 521 -3.09 36.62 -5.18
N TRP A 522 -2.73 35.35 -5.30
CA TRP A 522 -1.78 34.82 -6.30
C TRP A 522 -2.11 35.29 -7.72
N ALA A 523 -3.36 35.20 -8.13
CA ALA A 523 -3.80 35.58 -9.47
C ALA A 523 -4.00 37.10 -9.66
N ASP A 524 -4.03 37.89 -8.57
CA ASP A 524 -4.22 39.33 -8.63
C ASP A 524 -2.88 40.08 -8.54
N ASN A 525 -2.23 40.05 -7.38
CA ASN A 525 -1.01 40.83 -7.12
C ASN A 525 0.27 39.98 -7.10
N GLY A 526 0.16 38.66 -7.08
CA GLY A 526 1.29 37.74 -6.97
C GLY A 526 1.95 37.39 -8.30
N HIS A 527 2.99 36.54 -8.25
CA HIS A 527 3.64 35.98 -9.43
C HIS A 527 2.71 35.08 -10.29
N GLY A 528 1.55 34.69 -9.74
CA GLY A 528 0.50 33.99 -10.44
C GLY A 528 -0.40 34.85 -11.33
N ARG A 529 -0.22 36.18 -11.40
CA ARG A 529 -1.06 37.01 -12.25
C ARG A 529 -0.91 36.57 -13.72
N PRO A 530 -2.01 36.27 -14.45
CA PRO A 530 -1.92 35.87 -15.85
C PRO A 530 -1.67 37.09 -16.75
N THR A 531 -0.98 36.88 -17.87
CA THR A 531 -0.73 37.95 -18.87
C THR A 531 -2.01 38.59 -19.39
N ALA A 532 -3.10 37.82 -19.48
CA ALA A 532 -4.41 38.30 -19.90
C ALA A 532 -5.02 39.37 -18.97
N SER A 533 -4.58 39.45 -17.71
CA SER A 533 -5.02 40.48 -16.77
C SER A 533 -4.25 41.81 -16.90
N GLY A 534 -3.34 41.92 -17.88
CA GLY A 534 -2.50 43.09 -18.08
C GLY A 534 -1.42 43.27 -17.01
N ASN A 535 -0.65 44.36 -17.14
CA ASN A 535 0.48 44.68 -16.28
C ASN A 535 0.08 44.83 -14.80
N TYR A 536 1.05 44.64 -13.90
CA TYR A 536 0.85 44.86 -12.48
C TYR A 536 0.35 46.29 -12.22
N PRO A 537 -0.77 46.45 -11.49
CA PRO A 537 -1.29 47.77 -11.18
C PRO A 537 -0.28 48.61 -10.38
N GLY A 538 -0.14 49.89 -10.73
CA GLY A 538 0.74 50.85 -10.05
C GLY A 538 2.22 50.81 -10.47
N SER A 539 2.77 49.65 -10.86
CA SER A 539 4.14 49.57 -11.37
C SER A 539 4.23 49.63 -12.89
N GLY A 540 3.19 49.16 -13.59
CA GLY A 540 3.22 49.00 -15.04
C GLY A 540 4.11 47.85 -15.53
N ASN A 541 4.69 47.05 -14.62
CA ASN A 541 5.54 45.92 -14.98
C ASN A 541 4.72 44.74 -15.54
N PRO A 542 5.21 43.99 -16.52
CA PRO A 542 4.53 42.81 -17.02
C PRO A 542 4.40 41.73 -15.92
N PRO A 543 3.31 40.95 -15.92
CA PRO A 543 3.12 39.88 -14.95
C PRO A 543 4.13 38.74 -15.16
N ALA A 544 4.52 38.07 -14.07
CA ALA A 544 5.40 36.91 -14.14
C ALA A 544 4.73 35.70 -14.84
N ASN A 545 3.40 35.64 -14.82
CA ASN A 545 2.58 34.63 -15.48
C ASN A 545 3.06 33.20 -15.18
N PHE A 546 3.14 32.89 -13.89
CA PHE A 546 3.41 31.52 -13.46
C PHE A 546 2.16 30.64 -13.63
N THR A 547 0.98 31.21 -13.91
CA THR A 547 -0.22 30.48 -14.33
C THR A 547 -0.03 29.74 -15.65
N GLY A 548 -0.65 28.56 -15.78
CA GLY A 548 -0.69 27.79 -17.03
C GLY A 548 0.37 26.69 -17.17
N VAL A 549 1.17 26.42 -16.14
CA VAL A 549 2.02 25.22 -16.05
C VAL A 549 1.63 24.41 -14.81
N ALA A 550 1.74 23.08 -14.87
CA ALA A 550 1.29 22.22 -13.79
C ALA A 550 2.10 22.41 -12.47
N SER A 551 3.34 22.90 -12.56
CA SER A 551 4.31 23.05 -11.48
C SER A 551 4.62 24.52 -11.12
N TYR A 552 3.62 25.39 -11.06
CA TYR A 552 3.89 26.84 -10.99
C TYR A 552 4.55 27.35 -9.71
N CYS A 553 4.59 26.57 -8.62
CA CYS A 553 5.36 26.92 -7.42
C CYS A 553 6.87 26.62 -7.56
N GLU A 554 7.25 25.73 -8.49
CA GLU A 554 8.59 25.12 -8.55
C GLU A 554 9.69 26.06 -9.10
N TRP A 555 9.29 27.26 -9.54
CA TRP A 555 10.21 28.34 -9.92
C TRP A 555 10.94 28.95 -8.71
N CYS A 556 10.26 28.97 -7.56
CA CYS A 556 10.82 29.47 -6.30
C CYS A 556 11.01 28.34 -5.29
N HIS A 557 10.17 27.30 -5.34
CA HIS A 557 10.24 26.14 -4.48
C HIS A 557 10.88 24.93 -5.18
N ASP A 558 11.39 23.97 -4.43
CA ASP A 558 11.95 22.74 -4.96
C ASP A 558 11.15 21.54 -4.45
N SER A 559 10.47 20.87 -5.38
CA SER A 559 9.60 19.73 -5.11
C SER A 559 10.38 18.49 -4.62
N THR A 560 11.70 18.45 -4.81
CA THR A 560 12.57 17.35 -4.34
C THR A 560 12.94 17.47 -2.86
N ILE A 561 12.80 18.66 -2.27
CA ILE A 561 13.06 18.87 -0.84
C ILE A 561 11.87 18.31 -0.06
N ALA A 562 12.12 17.43 0.92
CA ALA A 562 11.05 16.86 1.75
C ALA A 562 10.39 17.91 2.66
N HIS A 563 9.18 17.62 3.15
CA HIS A 563 8.60 18.35 4.28
C HIS A 563 9.37 18.03 5.57
N ASN A 564 9.17 18.82 6.63
CA ASN A 564 9.82 18.66 7.94
C ASN A 564 11.36 18.84 7.94
N VAL A 565 11.90 19.59 6.98
CA VAL A 565 13.34 19.89 6.88
C VAL A 565 13.64 21.26 7.48
N SER A 566 14.27 21.31 8.64
CA SER A 566 14.54 22.57 9.38
C SER A 566 15.54 23.51 8.69
N THR A 567 16.43 22.98 7.85
CA THR A 567 17.42 23.78 7.12
C THR A 567 16.86 24.45 5.86
N ASN A 568 15.73 23.97 5.35
CA ASN A 568 15.00 24.56 4.22
C ASN A 568 13.49 24.40 4.43
N PRO A 569 12.93 25.08 5.45
CA PRO A 569 11.56 24.82 5.90
C PRO A 569 10.50 25.31 4.90
N PHE A 570 10.85 26.31 4.08
CA PHE A 570 10.01 26.81 2.99
C PHE A 570 10.18 26.03 1.68
N ARG A 571 11.05 25.02 1.65
CA ARG A 571 11.38 24.23 0.45
C ARG A 571 11.80 25.13 -0.71
N LEU A 572 12.57 26.18 -0.44
CA LEU A 572 13.02 27.15 -1.45
C LEU A 572 14.16 26.58 -2.28
N ARG A 573 14.16 26.91 -3.57
CA ARG A 573 15.26 26.59 -4.49
C ARG A 573 16.44 27.52 -4.23
N ASN A 574 17.66 27.04 -4.48
CA ASN A 574 18.88 27.85 -4.49
C ASN A 574 19.13 28.60 -3.18
N LEU A 575 18.85 27.95 -2.05
CA LEU A 575 19.01 28.52 -0.71
C LEU A 575 20.48 28.71 -0.29
N ALA A 576 21.40 28.04 -0.99
CA ALA A 576 22.85 28.12 -0.75
C ALA A 576 23.59 28.75 -1.94
N ASP A 577 22.98 29.73 -2.61
CA ASP A 577 23.61 30.41 -3.74
C ASP A 577 24.93 31.09 -3.31
N ALA A 578 25.97 30.96 -4.12
CA ALA A 578 27.30 31.45 -3.77
C ALA A 578 27.40 32.98 -3.69
N SER A 579 26.56 33.70 -4.43
CA SER A 579 26.56 35.17 -4.47
C SER A 579 25.52 35.80 -3.55
N TRP A 580 24.34 35.17 -3.47
CA TRP A 580 23.16 35.74 -2.79
C TRP A 580 22.76 34.99 -1.53
N GLY A 581 23.44 33.89 -1.19
CA GLY A 581 23.06 33.00 -0.09
C GLY A 581 21.60 32.57 -0.23
N LYS A 582 20.83 32.70 0.84
CA LYS A 582 19.41 32.33 0.84
C LYS A 582 18.53 33.20 -0.07
N ASN A 583 18.98 34.41 -0.43
CA ASN A 583 18.26 35.26 -1.38
C ASN A 583 18.36 34.76 -2.83
N GLY A 584 19.16 33.71 -3.10
CA GLY A 584 19.24 33.07 -4.42
C GLY A 584 17.88 32.68 -5.00
N ALA A 585 16.93 32.26 -4.16
CA ALA A 585 15.55 31.95 -4.55
C ALA A 585 14.85 33.10 -5.30
N CYS A 586 15.19 34.35 -4.97
CA CYS A 586 14.65 35.55 -5.62
C CYS A 586 15.63 36.11 -6.67
N MET A 587 16.91 36.20 -6.31
CA MET A 587 17.92 36.92 -7.08
C MET A 587 18.29 36.22 -8.40
N LEU A 588 18.04 34.92 -8.55
CA LEU A 588 18.20 34.25 -9.84
C LEU A 588 17.15 34.66 -10.89
N CYS A 589 16.10 35.37 -10.51
CA CYS A 589 15.20 36.03 -11.47
C CYS A 589 15.34 37.56 -11.40
N HIS A 590 15.71 38.12 -10.26
CA HIS A 590 15.65 39.57 -10.04
C HIS A 590 17.01 40.27 -10.06
N ALA A 591 18.14 39.57 -10.03
CA ALA A 591 19.44 40.23 -10.15
C ALA A 591 19.69 40.74 -11.58
N ALA A 592 20.38 41.88 -11.68
CA ALA A 592 20.92 42.36 -12.95
C ALA A 592 21.84 41.29 -13.57
N GLY A 593 21.70 41.05 -14.88
CA GLY A 593 22.44 40.00 -15.59
C GLY A 593 22.01 38.55 -15.28
N SER A 594 20.99 38.35 -14.43
CA SER A 594 20.57 36.97 -14.12
C SER A 594 19.99 36.24 -15.32
N ALA A 595 20.26 34.94 -15.42
CA ALA A 595 19.78 34.06 -16.49
C ALA A 595 18.31 33.63 -16.32
N GLY A 596 17.73 33.76 -15.11
CA GLY A 596 16.43 33.21 -14.78
C GLY A 596 16.52 31.77 -14.24
N VAL A 597 15.36 31.21 -13.91
CA VAL A 597 15.21 29.80 -13.53
C VAL A 597 14.55 29.05 -14.68
N THR A 598 14.81 27.74 -14.81
CA THR A 598 14.17 26.85 -15.80
C THR A 598 13.49 25.68 -15.09
N VAL A 599 12.20 25.45 -15.36
CA VAL A 599 11.38 24.39 -14.77
C VAL A 599 10.53 23.77 -15.87
N GLY A 600 10.55 22.44 -15.97
CA GLY A 600 9.75 21.71 -16.97
C GLY A 600 10.02 22.14 -18.42
N GLY A 601 11.24 22.59 -18.73
CA GLY A 601 11.62 23.08 -20.06
C GLY A 601 11.22 24.53 -20.37
N ALA A 602 10.42 25.18 -19.53
CA ALA A 602 10.17 26.62 -19.62
C ALA A 602 11.26 27.39 -18.87
N SER A 603 11.53 28.65 -19.24
CA SER A 603 12.36 29.58 -18.45
C SER A 603 11.55 30.80 -18.00
N ARG A 604 11.88 31.34 -16.83
CA ARG A 604 11.28 32.56 -16.26
C ARG A 604 12.37 33.45 -15.67
N ASN A 605 12.28 34.73 -15.99
CA ASN A 605 13.20 35.76 -15.55
C ASN A 605 12.47 37.10 -15.44
N ALA A 606 12.85 37.96 -14.51
CA ALA A 606 12.22 39.28 -14.39
C ALA A 606 12.60 40.16 -15.59
N SER A 607 11.68 41.05 -16.00
CA SER A 607 11.97 42.08 -17.00
C SER A 607 13.06 43.04 -16.50
N SER A 608 13.69 43.79 -17.41
CA SER A 608 14.74 44.77 -17.07
C SER A 608 14.28 45.82 -16.04
N ALA A 609 12.99 46.18 -16.04
CA ALA A 609 12.39 47.11 -15.07
C ALA A 609 12.15 46.50 -13.67
N GLY A 610 12.24 45.17 -13.52
CA GLY A 610 12.05 44.46 -12.26
C GLY A 610 13.35 43.96 -11.61
N LYS A 611 14.50 44.44 -12.10
CA LYS A 611 15.82 44.04 -11.60
C LYS A 611 16.26 44.85 -10.39
N VAL A 612 16.86 44.19 -9.42
CA VAL A 612 17.46 44.76 -8.21
C VAL A 612 18.88 44.24 -8.04
N GLY A 613 19.68 44.87 -7.17
CA GLY A 613 21.12 44.56 -7.04
C GLY A 613 21.57 44.23 -5.63
N SER A 614 20.70 44.39 -4.63
CA SER A 614 21.09 44.20 -3.23
C SER A 614 19.88 43.84 -2.35
N SER A 615 20.11 43.08 -1.28
CA SER A 615 19.20 42.99 -0.12
C SER A 615 19.48 44.11 0.89
N HIS A 616 18.65 44.28 1.92
CA HIS A 616 18.76 45.36 2.91
C HIS A 616 19.30 44.84 4.26
N PHE A 617 20.57 44.42 4.30
CA PHE A 617 21.18 43.80 5.49
C PHE A 617 22.63 44.26 5.69
N GLY A 618 23.14 44.36 6.92
CA GLY A 618 24.56 44.68 7.13
C GLY A 618 24.85 45.41 8.44
N ALA A 619 25.93 46.19 8.48
CA ALA A 619 26.43 46.80 9.71
C ALA A 619 25.41 47.71 10.45
N LYS A 620 24.42 48.25 9.74
CA LYS A 620 23.33 49.08 10.31
C LYS A 620 22.02 48.33 10.52
N HIS A 621 21.93 47.08 10.05
CA HIS A 621 20.73 46.24 10.05
C HIS A 621 21.17 44.78 10.32
N THR A 622 21.11 44.37 11.59
CA THR A 622 21.62 43.07 12.08
C THR A 622 20.46 42.24 12.63
N SER A 623 20.73 41.09 13.25
CA SER A 623 19.70 40.33 13.98
C SER A 623 19.13 41.08 15.21
N THR A 624 19.79 42.15 15.66
CA THR A 624 19.36 42.97 16.81
C THR A 624 18.89 44.37 16.42
N LEU A 625 19.14 44.80 15.18
CA LEU A 625 18.72 46.11 14.66
C LEU A 625 17.70 45.90 13.53
N SER A 626 16.54 46.55 13.64
CA SER A 626 15.39 46.39 12.74
C SER A 626 15.77 46.52 11.25
N GLY A 627 15.62 45.47 10.44
CA GLY A 627 15.91 45.50 9.00
C GLY A 627 15.44 44.25 8.24
N GLY A 628 15.59 44.25 6.91
CA GLY A 628 15.19 43.14 6.04
C GLY A 628 16.36 42.28 5.60
N ARG A 629 16.59 41.14 6.26
CA ARG A 629 17.71 40.25 5.94
C ARG A 629 17.50 39.52 4.61
N TYR A 630 16.27 39.12 4.35
CA TYR A 630 15.88 38.36 3.18
C TYR A 630 14.85 39.13 2.35
N CYS A 631 14.82 38.89 1.05
CA CYS A 631 13.86 39.55 0.16
C CYS A 631 12.40 39.33 0.63
N TRP A 632 12.09 38.15 1.17
CA TRP A 632 10.76 37.82 1.67
C TRP A 632 10.39 38.43 3.04
N ASP A 633 11.33 39.13 3.69
CA ASP A 633 11.04 39.92 4.88
C ASP A 633 10.19 41.15 4.51
N CYS A 634 10.36 41.67 3.30
CA CYS A 634 9.59 42.79 2.77
C CYS A 634 8.58 42.37 1.69
N HIS A 635 8.90 41.35 0.89
CA HIS A 635 8.06 40.90 -0.21
C HIS A 635 7.33 39.59 0.13
N GLU A 636 6.06 39.50 -0.20
CA GLU A 636 5.33 38.24 -0.27
C GLU A 636 5.02 37.95 -1.74
N PRO A 637 5.88 37.18 -2.47
CA PRO A 637 5.71 36.87 -3.88
C PRO A 637 4.38 36.19 -4.22
N HIS A 638 3.69 35.63 -3.23
CA HIS A 638 2.35 35.10 -3.42
C HIS A 638 1.30 36.19 -3.65
N GLY A 639 1.60 37.46 -3.35
CA GLY A 639 0.69 38.60 -3.49
C GLY A 639 -0.49 38.57 -2.52
N THR A 640 -0.43 37.73 -1.49
CA THR A 640 -1.61 37.45 -0.66
C THR A 640 -1.75 38.39 0.52
N GLY A 641 -2.98 38.88 0.74
CA GLY A 641 -3.33 39.66 1.94
C GLY A 641 -2.89 41.13 1.91
N ASN A 642 -2.60 41.68 0.73
CA ASN A 642 -2.25 43.10 0.61
C ASN A 642 -2.91 43.79 -0.60
N ALA A 643 -3.22 45.07 -0.44
CA ALA A 643 -3.47 46.03 -1.53
C ALA A 643 -2.16 46.73 -1.97
N ASN A 644 -1.04 46.35 -1.34
CA ASN A 644 0.26 46.97 -1.53
C ASN A 644 0.87 46.58 -2.88
N ARG A 645 1.60 47.52 -3.49
CA ARG A 645 2.27 47.32 -4.77
C ARG A 645 3.59 46.57 -4.59
N PHE A 646 4.11 46.00 -5.68
CA PHE A 646 5.39 45.25 -5.70
C PHE A 646 5.44 44.08 -4.71
N MET A 647 4.29 43.46 -4.45
CA MET A 647 4.17 42.33 -3.53
C MET A 647 4.68 42.66 -2.12
N VAL A 648 4.67 43.93 -1.70
CA VAL A 648 5.10 44.32 -0.35
C VAL A 648 4.08 43.80 0.67
N ARG A 649 4.53 42.99 1.63
CA ARG A 649 3.64 42.44 2.66
C ARG A 649 3.17 43.53 3.63
N SER A 650 1.95 43.40 4.13
CA SER A 650 1.36 44.37 5.06
C SER A 650 2.12 44.43 6.39
N LEU A 651 2.50 43.27 6.95
CA LEU A 651 3.34 43.19 8.15
C LEU A 651 4.74 42.72 7.77
N VAL A 652 5.63 43.67 7.45
CA VAL A 652 7.03 43.37 7.11
C VAL A 652 7.79 42.77 8.30
N ALA A 653 8.72 41.87 8.04
CA ALA A 653 9.61 41.34 9.05
C ALA A 653 10.78 42.30 9.28
N VAL A 654 11.01 42.68 10.54
CA VAL A 654 12.13 43.52 10.96
C VAL A 654 13.28 42.70 11.55
N ALA A 655 13.06 41.40 11.76
CA ALA A 655 14.08 40.42 12.08
C ALA A 655 13.63 39.03 11.61
N SER A 656 14.61 38.23 11.18
CA SER A 656 14.41 36.85 10.71
C SER A 656 15.55 35.95 11.19
N ASP A 657 15.22 34.68 11.44
CA ASP A 657 16.17 33.69 11.91
C ASP A 657 17.18 33.32 10.81
N ALA A 658 18.46 33.28 11.18
CA ALA A 658 19.55 33.03 10.25
C ALA A 658 19.51 31.61 9.63
N ALA A 659 19.13 30.63 10.45
CA ALA A 659 19.25 29.21 10.13
C ALA A 659 18.07 28.72 9.30
N THR A 660 16.86 29.22 9.57
CA THR A 660 15.61 28.82 8.93
C THR A 660 15.15 29.84 7.88
N GLY A 661 15.50 31.12 8.05
CA GLY A 661 15.00 32.22 7.22
C GLY A 661 13.61 32.73 7.63
N ALA A 662 13.04 32.21 8.71
CA ALA A 662 11.68 32.56 9.14
C ALA A 662 11.63 33.92 9.85
N PRO A 663 10.61 34.76 9.60
CA PRO A 663 10.33 35.97 10.37
C PRO A 663 10.22 35.68 11.87
N THR A 664 11.06 36.32 12.68
CA THR A 664 11.01 36.22 14.15
C THR A 664 10.39 37.46 14.80
N THR A 665 10.42 38.60 14.12
CA THR A 665 9.79 39.84 14.60
C THR A 665 9.20 40.60 13.43
N GLN A 666 7.91 40.93 13.52
CA GLN A 666 7.21 41.73 12.53
C GLN A 666 7.13 43.20 12.99
N SER A 667 6.98 44.11 12.04
CA SER A 667 6.71 45.51 12.35
C SER A 667 5.42 45.63 13.17
N SER A 668 5.41 46.59 14.09
CA SER A 668 4.26 46.93 14.93
C SER A 668 3.12 47.60 14.14
N GLN A 669 3.38 48.05 12.92
CA GLN A 669 2.41 48.74 12.06
C GLN A 669 2.26 48.05 10.72
N SER A 670 1.02 47.99 10.22
CA SER A 670 0.71 47.47 8.90
C SER A 670 1.06 48.51 7.83
N VAL A 671 2.00 48.18 6.94
CA VAL A 671 2.46 49.00 5.83
C VAL A 671 1.32 49.23 4.83
N THR A 672 1.15 50.49 4.43
CA THR A 672 0.38 50.89 3.25
C THR A 672 1.34 51.41 2.19
N PHE A 673 1.50 50.65 1.12
CA PHE A 673 2.38 50.97 0.00
C PHE A 673 1.63 50.95 -1.32
N THR A 674 1.01 52.09 -1.63
CA THR A 674 0.29 52.34 -2.88
C THR A 674 1.04 53.41 -3.66
N LEU A 675 1.69 53.04 -4.76
CA LEU A 675 2.33 54.03 -5.62
C LEU A 675 1.29 54.79 -6.45
N SER A 676 1.44 56.12 -6.48
CA SER A 676 0.73 56.99 -7.43
C SER A 676 1.29 56.83 -8.85
N ALA A 677 0.62 57.42 -9.86
CA ALA A 677 1.10 57.39 -11.24
C ALA A 677 2.47 58.08 -11.42
N THR A 678 2.79 59.04 -10.54
CA THR A 678 4.09 59.72 -10.48
C THR A 678 4.64 59.63 -9.05
N PRO A 679 5.29 58.51 -8.69
CA PRO A 679 5.62 58.22 -7.31
C PRO A 679 6.54 59.26 -6.66
N THR A 680 6.14 59.74 -5.48
CA THR A 680 6.90 60.71 -4.66
C THR A 680 7.35 60.08 -3.35
N GLY A 681 8.10 60.82 -2.52
CA GLY A 681 8.56 60.34 -1.21
C GLY A 681 7.41 60.00 -0.26
N THR A 682 6.28 60.70 -0.38
CA THR A 682 5.08 60.44 0.44
C THR A 682 4.40 59.09 0.15
N ASP A 683 4.71 58.45 -0.98
CA ASP A 683 4.24 57.10 -1.28
C ASP A 683 5.05 56.03 -0.51
N TYR A 684 6.27 56.35 -0.10
CA TYR A 684 7.19 55.46 0.62
C TYR A 684 7.20 55.69 2.13
N ALA A 685 7.10 56.96 2.55
CA ALA A 685 7.10 57.36 3.95
C ALA A 685 6.04 58.43 4.23
N LYS A 686 5.42 58.42 5.41
CA LYS A 686 4.38 59.38 5.79
C LYS A 686 4.96 60.41 6.75
N SER A 687 4.66 61.68 6.50
CA SER A 687 5.01 62.81 7.39
C SER A 687 4.00 63.02 8.53
N ALA A 688 2.93 62.23 8.57
CA ALA A 688 1.91 62.30 9.60
C ALA A 688 1.45 60.91 10.00
N ALA A 689 0.92 60.79 11.23
CA ALA A 689 0.27 59.59 11.72
C ALA A 689 -0.85 59.15 10.73
N PRO A 690 -0.97 57.84 10.42
CA PRO A 690 -0.44 56.71 11.19
C PRO A 690 0.97 56.23 10.80
N PHE A 691 1.89 57.04 10.25
CA PHE A 691 3.31 56.68 10.01
C PHE A 691 3.51 55.26 9.45
N ASN A 692 2.64 54.85 8.52
CA ASN A 692 2.53 53.47 8.04
C ASN A 692 3.09 53.30 6.62
N GLY A 693 4.01 54.18 6.21
CA GLY A 693 4.80 53.99 5.00
C GLY A 693 5.79 52.82 5.17
N ILE A 694 6.25 52.26 4.06
CA ILE A 694 7.21 51.13 4.06
C ILE A 694 8.50 51.49 4.81
N CYS A 695 8.99 52.73 4.70
CA CYS A 695 10.19 53.16 5.41
C CYS A 695 9.92 53.36 6.91
N ASN A 696 8.81 54.03 7.25
CA ASN A 696 8.43 54.26 8.64
C ASN A 696 8.31 52.95 9.42
N ALA A 697 7.77 51.88 8.81
CA ALA A 697 7.53 50.60 9.47
C ALA A 697 8.80 49.92 10.01
N CYS A 698 9.97 50.20 9.43
CA CYS A 698 11.24 49.60 9.85
C CYS A 698 12.16 50.59 10.59
N HIS A 699 12.11 51.88 10.23
CA HIS A 699 12.98 52.90 10.78
C HIS A 699 12.70 53.20 12.27
N THR A 700 13.59 52.76 13.15
CA THR A 700 13.51 53.01 14.60
C THR A 700 14.53 54.04 15.09
N THR A 701 15.68 54.13 14.43
CA THR A 701 16.85 54.92 14.87
C THR A 701 17.39 55.87 13.79
N THR A 702 16.68 56.01 12.67
CA THR A 702 17.07 56.91 11.57
C THR A 702 16.74 58.37 11.89
N ASN A 703 17.41 59.31 11.22
CA ASN A 703 17.17 60.74 11.40
C ASN A 703 15.84 61.22 10.78
N HIS A 704 15.33 60.48 9.79
CA HIS A 704 14.14 60.85 9.01
C HIS A 704 13.18 59.66 8.95
N TYR A 705 11.88 59.97 9.02
CA TYR A 705 10.77 59.02 8.90
C TYR A 705 10.93 57.74 9.74
N THR A 706 10.62 57.83 11.03
CA THR A 706 10.64 56.69 11.96
C THR A 706 9.24 56.09 12.12
N GLN A 707 9.13 55.02 12.90
CA GLN A 707 7.84 54.43 13.29
C GLN A 707 6.92 55.43 14.03
N THR A 708 7.47 56.50 14.59
CA THR A 708 6.74 57.46 15.45
C THR A 708 6.81 58.90 14.96
N SER A 709 7.52 59.19 13.87
CA SER A 709 7.73 60.56 13.37
C SER A 709 7.94 60.59 11.86
N GLY A 710 7.60 61.73 11.24
CA GLY A 710 7.91 62.02 9.84
C GLY A 710 8.01 63.53 9.64
N ASP A 711 9.06 63.96 8.94
CA ASP A 711 9.50 65.38 8.91
C ASP A 711 9.43 66.01 7.52
N GLY A 712 8.93 65.29 6.52
CA GLY A 712 8.81 65.80 5.16
C GLY A 712 10.09 65.73 4.33
N HIS A 713 11.15 65.06 4.81
CA HIS A 713 12.42 64.91 4.09
C HIS A 713 12.22 64.45 2.63
N ASN A 714 12.49 65.33 1.67
CA ASN A 714 12.37 65.07 0.23
C ASN A 714 10.99 64.48 -0.17
N ALA A 715 9.90 64.90 0.48
CA ALA A 715 8.54 64.38 0.27
C ALA A 715 8.08 64.36 -1.20
N GLY A 716 8.56 65.29 -2.05
CA GLY A 716 8.25 65.36 -3.48
C GLY A 716 9.09 64.44 -4.38
N ILE A 717 10.15 63.81 -3.86
CA ILE A 717 11.09 62.99 -4.64
C ILE A 717 10.94 61.53 -4.24
N ARG A 718 10.87 60.62 -5.22
CA ARG A 718 10.84 59.17 -4.96
C ARG A 718 12.05 58.76 -4.12
N CYS A 719 11.81 58.16 -2.95
CA CYS A 719 12.87 57.75 -2.03
C CYS A 719 13.94 56.88 -2.70
N THR A 720 13.54 55.96 -3.59
CA THR A 720 14.50 55.07 -4.28
C THR A 720 15.43 55.75 -5.28
N SER A 721 15.22 57.04 -5.58
CA SER A 721 16.17 57.84 -6.37
C SER A 721 17.41 58.20 -5.56
N CYS A 722 17.28 58.34 -4.23
CA CYS A 722 18.38 58.63 -3.30
C CYS A 722 18.77 57.39 -2.45
N HIS A 723 17.84 56.45 -2.31
CA HIS A 723 17.98 55.19 -1.56
C HIS A 723 17.74 54.00 -2.50
N SER A 724 18.69 53.72 -3.39
CA SER A 724 18.49 52.73 -4.45
C SER A 724 18.38 51.30 -3.91
N HIS A 725 17.58 50.47 -4.60
CA HIS A 725 17.55 49.01 -4.41
C HIS A 725 18.80 48.28 -4.97
N THR A 726 19.73 49.05 -5.52
CA THR A 726 21.03 48.61 -6.01
C THR A 726 22.13 49.35 -5.24
N GLY A 727 22.99 48.61 -4.56
CA GLY A 727 24.13 49.11 -3.81
C GLY A 727 25.47 48.62 -4.39
N SER A 728 26.57 49.00 -3.73
CA SER A 728 27.93 48.58 -4.07
C SER A 728 28.24 47.11 -3.76
N SER A 729 27.36 46.44 -3.03
CA SER A 729 27.48 45.03 -2.66
C SER A 729 26.11 44.34 -2.71
N THR A 730 26.08 43.04 -2.48
CA THR A 730 24.84 42.24 -2.49
C THR A 730 23.89 42.56 -1.32
N ILE A 731 24.30 43.37 -0.33
CA ILE A 731 23.53 43.64 0.89
C ILE A 731 23.36 45.14 1.22
N ASP A 732 23.87 46.05 0.39
CA ASP A 732 23.82 47.50 0.61
C ASP A 732 22.58 48.19 0.01
N ALA A 733 21.43 47.51 -0.09
CA ALA A 733 20.21 48.15 -0.60
C ALA A 733 19.77 49.30 0.30
N PHE A 734 19.20 50.33 -0.31
CA PHE A 734 18.64 51.53 0.31
C PHE A 734 19.61 52.34 1.17
N LYS A 735 20.90 51.95 1.15
CA LYS A 735 21.96 52.82 1.62
C LYS A 735 21.84 54.12 0.84
N PRO A 736 21.80 55.28 1.52
CA PRO A 736 21.81 56.54 0.81
C PRO A 736 23.01 56.52 -0.13
N SER A 737 22.78 56.66 -1.44
CA SER A 737 23.86 56.90 -2.39
C SER A 737 24.54 58.16 -1.89
N GLY A 738 25.81 58.02 -1.45
CA GLY A 738 26.47 58.92 -0.52
C GLY A 738 26.02 60.36 -0.68
N GLY A 739 25.63 60.99 0.44
CA GLY A 739 25.51 62.43 0.48
C GLY A 739 26.76 62.98 -0.19
N HIS A 740 26.60 63.83 -1.20
CA HIS A 740 27.72 64.68 -1.52
C HIS A 740 27.96 65.47 -0.24
N SER A 741 29.12 65.32 0.37
CA SER A 741 29.64 66.43 1.13
C SER A 741 29.70 67.57 0.11
N PHE A 742 28.82 68.56 0.25
CA PHE A 742 29.16 69.86 -0.32
C PHE A 742 30.46 70.21 0.37
N PRO A 743 31.60 70.30 -0.33
CA PRO A 743 32.77 70.76 0.36
C PRO A 743 32.45 72.18 0.82
N TYR A 744 32.73 72.48 2.08
CA TYR A 744 32.93 73.86 2.48
C TYR A 744 33.80 74.55 1.42
N THR A 745 33.57 75.84 1.18
CA THR A 745 34.26 76.67 0.20
C THR A 745 35.73 76.25 0.02
N GLY A 746 36.07 75.62 -1.12
CA GLY A 746 37.46 75.28 -1.46
C GLY A 746 37.78 73.86 -1.99
N ALA A 747 36.85 72.90 -2.11
CA ALA A 747 37.18 71.61 -2.77
C ALA A 747 36.61 71.48 -4.20
N ALA A 748 37.40 70.82 -5.07
CA ALA A 748 37.16 70.73 -6.51
C ALA A 748 36.09 69.69 -6.91
N HIS A 749 35.27 70.05 -7.90
CA HIS A 749 34.26 69.20 -8.53
C HIS A 749 34.92 68.23 -9.55
N MET A 750 34.68 66.92 -9.44
CA MET A 750 35.46 65.90 -10.16
C MET A 750 34.78 65.28 -11.39
N SER A 751 33.71 65.86 -11.94
CA SER A 751 33.11 65.37 -13.20
C SER A 751 32.80 66.49 -14.20
N ALA A 752 32.99 66.18 -15.48
CA ALA A 752 32.57 67.01 -16.60
C ALA A 752 31.03 67.09 -16.66
N ALA A 753 30.50 68.24 -17.09
CA ALA A 753 29.07 68.42 -17.30
C ALA A 753 28.52 67.34 -18.26
N GLY A 754 27.38 66.74 -17.91
CA GLY A 754 26.74 65.67 -18.70
C GLY A 754 27.23 64.24 -18.42
N ALA A 755 28.27 64.03 -17.60
CA ALA A 755 28.77 62.69 -17.27
C ALA A 755 28.54 62.37 -15.77
N SER A 756 27.37 61.83 -15.46
CA SER A 756 27.09 61.19 -14.17
C SER A 756 26.80 59.71 -14.38
N PRO A 757 27.31 58.80 -13.52
CA PRO A 757 26.94 57.38 -13.55
C PRO A 757 25.47 57.14 -13.17
N PHE A 758 24.73 58.16 -12.74
CA PHE A 758 23.31 58.09 -12.40
C PHE A 758 22.45 58.92 -13.37
N SER A 759 21.62 58.24 -14.16
CA SER A 759 20.79 58.85 -15.21
C SER A 759 19.81 59.90 -14.69
N GLY A 760 19.28 59.72 -13.47
CA GLY A 760 18.34 60.64 -12.84
C GLY A 760 18.92 62.05 -12.62
N CYS A 761 20.24 62.19 -12.44
CA CYS A 761 20.88 63.50 -12.27
C CYS A 761 21.00 64.27 -13.60
N VAL A 762 21.01 63.57 -14.73
CA VAL A 762 21.10 64.14 -16.08
C VAL A 762 19.73 64.58 -16.60
N THR A 763 18.65 63.92 -16.21
CA THR A 763 17.28 64.21 -16.69
C THR A 763 16.47 65.16 -15.80
N SER A 764 16.84 65.34 -14.53
CA SER A 764 16.02 66.07 -13.52
C SER A 764 16.45 67.51 -13.24
N GLY A 765 17.34 68.10 -14.05
CA GLY A 765 17.65 69.54 -14.00
C GLY A 765 19.07 69.90 -13.57
N CYS A 766 19.68 69.20 -12.61
CA CYS A 766 20.95 69.69 -12.04
C CYS A 766 22.20 69.51 -12.93
N HIS A 767 22.21 68.57 -13.89
CA HIS A 767 23.26 68.39 -14.91
C HIS A 767 22.69 68.47 -16.35
N THR A 768 21.50 69.06 -16.53
CA THR A 768 20.77 69.05 -17.81
C THR A 768 21.34 69.95 -18.89
N ASN A 769 22.31 70.82 -18.61
CA ASN A 769 22.90 71.70 -19.63
C ASN A 769 23.98 70.99 -20.47
N GLY A 770 23.63 69.81 -20.98
CA GLY A 770 24.31 69.20 -22.10
C GLY A 770 23.78 69.79 -23.41
N LYS A 771 24.52 70.75 -23.98
CA LYS A 771 24.54 71.05 -25.42
C LYS A 771 23.17 71.39 -26.05
N THR A 772 22.65 72.60 -25.82
CA THR A 772 21.67 73.19 -26.75
C THR A 772 22.41 73.82 -27.92
N THR A 773 22.64 73.04 -28.98
CA THR A 773 22.86 73.60 -30.32
C THR A 773 21.63 74.40 -30.70
N GLY A 774 21.65 75.72 -30.47
CA GLY A 774 20.54 76.60 -30.85
C GLY A 774 20.36 77.90 -30.07
N TYR A 775 21.30 78.35 -29.23
CA TYR A 775 21.18 79.67 -28.60
C TYR A 775 21.50 80.77 -29.63
N PRO A 776 20.55 81.62 -30.05
CA PRO A 776 20.84 82.71 -30.98
C PRO A 776 21.58 83.83 -30.26
N TYR A 777 22.72 84.24 -30.80
CA TYR A 777 23.46 85.43 -30.36
C TYR A 777 23.13 86.63 -31.27
N PRO A 778 22.91 87.84 -30.71
CA PRO A 778 22.96 88.20 -29.29
C PRO A 778 21.64 87.93 -28.53
N PRO A 779 21.69 87.65 -27.20
CA PRO A 779 20.49 87.47 -26.37
C PRO A 779 19.69 88.76 -26.19
N THR A 780 18.37 88.60 -26.05
CA THR A 780 17.44 89.69 -25.74
C THR A 780 17.72 90.28 -24.36
N ALA A 781 17.67 91.61 -24.25
CA ALA A 781 17.88 92.34 -23.00
C ALA A 781 16.99 91.80 -21.86
N GLY A 782 17.60 91.54 -20.69
CA GLY A 782 16.92 90.97 -19.53
C GLY A 782 17.00 89.45 -19.40
N THR A 783 17.63 88.76 -20.36
CA THR A 783 17.85 87.31 -20.28
C THR A 783 19.26 87.00 -19.77
N PRO A 784 19.44 86.09 -18.78
CA PRO A 784 20.77 85.67 -18.35
C PRO A 784 21.54 85.03 -19.53
N PRO A 785 22.78 85.44 -19.84
CA PRO A 785 23.59 84.75 -20.83
C PRO A 785 23.94 83.33 -20.36
N ASP A 786 23.95 82.36 -21.28
CA ASP A 786 24.38 81.00 -20.98
C ASP A 786 25.91 80.89 -21.00
N CYS A 787 26.50 80.90 -19.81
CA CYS A 787 27.95 80.79 -19.62
C CYS A 787 28.51 79.42 -20.05
N GLN A 788 27.70 78.35 -20.10
CA GLN A 788 28.16 76.99 -20.40
C GLN A 788 28.26 76.72 -21.91
N GLY A 789 27.58 77.51 -22.75
CA GLY A 789 27.78 77.49 -24.20
C GLY A 789 29.16 77.98 -24.66
N CYS A 790 29.88 78.74 -23.81
CA CYS A 790 31.14 79.39 -24.18
C CYS A 790 32.41 78.77 -23.56
N HIS A 791 32.30 77.87 -22.56
CA HIS A 791 33.46 77.28 -21.88
C HIS A 791 33.41 75.75 -21.86
N THR A 792 34.05 75.11 -22.86
CA THR A 792 33.84 73.67 -23.14
C THR A 792 35.00 72.74 -22.76
N LYS A 793 36.16 73.23 -22.28
CA LYS A 793 37.37 72.35 -22.18
C LYS A 793 38.22 72.29 -20.90
N ALA A 794 38.14 73.22 -19.93
CA ALA A 794 38.72 73.06 -18.57
C ALA A 794 38.60 74.35 -17.74
N ALA A 795 38.83 74.27 -16.42
CA ALA A 795 39.07 75.42 -15.55
C ALA A 795 40.55 75.91 -15.66
N PRO A 796 40.86 77.23 -15.73
CA PRO A 796 42.24 77.69 -15.99
C PRO A 796 43.05 78.12 -14.72
N LYS A 797 44.38 77.83 -14.66
CA LYS A 797 45.41 78.24 -13.65
C LYS A 797 46.51 79.15 -14.27
N GLY A 798 47.11 80.12 -13.55
CA GLY A 798 47.59 81.46 -14.03
C GLY A 798 48.93 81.72 -14.77
N SER A 799 49.08 82.98 -15.24
CA SER A 799 50.31 83.67 -15.75
C SER A 799 50.05 85.22 -15.91
N PRO A 800 51.06 86.12 -15.94
CA PRO A 800 50.94 87.52 -15.45
C PRO A 800 50.93 88.66 -16.51
N THR A 801 50.33 88.53 -17.70
CA THR A 801 50.46 89.58 -18.76
C THR A 801 49.19 90.02 -19.51
N THR A 802 47.97 89.67 -19.10
CA THR A 802 46.74 90.08 -19.82
C THR A 802 45.62 90.54 -18.89
N GLY A 803 45.49 91.86 -18.71
CA GLY A 803 44.36 92.50 -18.05
C GLY A 803 43.07 92.50 -18.88
N CYS A 804 42.00 93.09 -18.32
CA CYS A 804 40.55 93.07 -18.67
C CYS A 804 40.13 93.16 -20.17
N TYR A 805 41.05 93.38 -21.10
CA TYR A 805 40.81 93.48 -22.55
C TYR A 805 40.16 92.24 -23.17
N SER A 806 40.36 91.06 -22.58
CA SER A 806 39.77 89.80 -23.04
C SER A 806 38.24 89.81 -23.01
N CYS A 807 37.61 90.63 -22.17
CA CYS A 807 36.15 90.76 -22.10
C CYS A 807 35.60 92.08 -22.65
N HIS A 808 36.45 93.11 -22.83
CA HIS A 808 35.98 94.48 -23.08
C HIS A 808 36.32 95.05 -24.47
N GLY A 809 37.20 94.41 -25.26
CA GLY A 809 37.65 94.98 -26.53
C GLY A 809 38.50 96.25 -26.34
N SER A 810 39.15 96.73 -27.39
CA SER A 810 40.26 97.70 -27.30
C SER A 810 39.86 99.18 -27.41
N SER A 811 38.70 99.63 -26.91
CA SER A 811 38.45 101.08 -26.78
C SER A 811 37.35 101.46 -25.78
N THR A 812 37.44 102.70 -25.30
CA THR A 812 36.63 103.29 -24.22
C THR A 812 35.16 103.56 -24.57
N ASN A 813 34.69 103.40 -25.82
CA ASN A 813 33.34 103.85 -26.21
C ASN A 813 32.46 102.85 -26.99
N ALA A 814 32.88 101.62 -27.28
CA ALA A 814 32.02 100.65 -27.97
C ALA A 814 32.43 99.20 -27.64
N GLY A 815 32.03 98.71 -26.46
CA GLY A 815 32.31 97.33 -26.04
C GLY A 815 31.54 96.28 -26.85
N ARG A 816 32.08 95.86 -28.00
CA ARG A 816 31.66 94.65 -28.73
C ARG A 816 32.88 93.92 -29.32
N PRO A 817 33.00 92.59 -29.17
CA PRO A 817 33.93 91.77 -29.95
C PRO A 817 33.51 91.70 -31.43
N ILE A 818 34.45 91.71 -32.36
CA ILE A 818 34.21 91.55 -33.81
C ILE A 818 34.63 90.12 -34.20
N GLY A 819 33.67 89.22 -34.42
CA GLY A 819 33.92 87.86 -34.95
C GLY A 819 33.06 86.75 -34.32
N THR A 820 32.87 85.63 -35.04
CA THR A 820 32.06 84.46 -34.62
C THR A 820 32.85 83.40 -33.86
N THR A 821 34.10 83.67 -33.50
CA THR A 821 34.97 82.72 -32.77
C THR A 821 35.70 83.46 -31.65
N PHE A 822 35.44 83.07 -30.41
CA PHE A 822 36.11 83.59 -29.21
C PHE A 822 37.22 82.61 -28.79
N PRO A 823 38.41 83.06 -28.33
CA PRO A 823 39.58 82.18 -28.23
C PRO A 823 39.45 81.12 -27.11
N ASP A 824 39.33 79.86 -27.53
CA ASP A 824 39.35 78.63 -26.72
C ASP A 824 40.80 78.15 -26.53
N VAL A 825 41.56 78.80 -25.63
CA VAL A 825 42.92 78.33 -25.24
C VAL A 825 43.00 78.23 -23.71
N GLY A 826 43.22 77.03 -23.21
CA GLY A 826 43.20 76.73 -21.77
C GLY A 826 44.43 77.24 -21.01
N GLY A 827 44.21 77.57 -19.73
CA GLY A 827 45.28 77.66 -18.71
C GLY A 827 45.73 79.05 -18.24
N LEU A 828 44.83 79.93 -17.75
CA LEU A 828 45.19 81.23 -17.14
C LEU A 828 44.25 81.70 -15.98
N HIS A 829 44.41 81.26 -14.71
CA HIS A 829 44.43 82.05 -13.43
C HIS A 829 44.52 81.23 -12.09
N THR A 830 45.49 81.48 -11.20
CA THR A 830 45.71 80.76 -9.91
C THR A 830 44.90 81.29 -8.72
N ASP A 831 44.59 80.38 -7.78
CA ASP A 831 43.90 80.60 -6.48
C ASP A 831 44.49 81.75 -5.64
N HIS A 832 43.61 82.59 -5.09
CA HIS A 832 43.98 83.57 -4.07
C HIS A 832 44.28 82.87 -2.74
N HIS A 833 45.53 82.94 -2.27
CA HIS A 833 45.89 82.63 -0.89
C HIS A 833 45.60 83.82 0.02
N GLY A 834 44.82 83.59 1.09
CA GLY A 834 44.92 84.32 2.36
C GLY A 834 44.21 85.66 2.50
N SER A 835 43.06 85.62 3.20
CA SER A 835 42.72 86.57 4.30
C SER A 835 41.85 87.82 4.05
N ILE A 836 41.16 88.01 2.90
CA ILE A 836 40.17 89.11 2.76
C ILE A 836 38.90 88.61 2.05
N ALA A 837 37.73 88.83 2.66
CA ALA A 837 36.44 88.45 2.09
C ALA A 837 35.97 89.48 1.04
N CYS A 838 35.19 89.05 0.03
CA CYS A 838 34.61 89.95 -0.98
C CYS A 838 33.79 91.10 -0.35
N THR A 839 33.19 90.84 0.82
CA THR A 839 32.45 91.81 1.64
C THR A 839 33.31 92.97 2.15
N SER A 840 34.62 92.77 2.31
CA SER A 840 35.57 93.81 2.71
C SER A 840 35.82 94.85 1.61
N CYS A 841 35.61 94.49 0.34
CA CYS A 841 35.74 95.40 -0.80
C CYS A 841 34.40 95.91 -1.32
N HIS A 842 33.27 95.23 -1.07
CA HIS A 842 31.97 95.58 -1.70
C HIS A 842 30.84 95.92 -0.71
N GLY A 843 31.09 95.92 0.59
CA GLY A 843 30.06 96.19 1.60
C GLY A 843 28.85 95.26 1.48
N THR A 844 27.65 95.76 1.78
CA THR A 844 26.38 95.00 1.81
C THR A 844 25.74 94.77 0.43
N ALA A 845 26.35 95.19 -0.67
CA ALA A 845 25.75 95.17 -2.00
C ALA A 845 26.15 93.94 -2.87
N GLY A 846 26.72 92.89 -2.26
CA GLY A 846 27.39 91.80 -3.00
C GLY A 846 26.90 90.37 -2.74
N HIS A 847 25.75 90.14 -2.10
CA HIS A 847 25.17 88.80 -1.96
C HIS A 847 23.87 88.69 -2.75
N GLY A 848 23.78 87.64 -3.57
CA GLY A 848 22.68 87.38 -4.51
C GLY A 848 21.30 87.51 -3.87
N GLN A 849 20.58 88.53 -4.31
CA GLN A 849 19.13 88.67 -4.20
C GLN A 849 18.57 88.81 -5.62
N SER A 850 17.27 88.57 -5.79
CA SER A 850 16.59 88.36 -7.08
C SER A 850 16.47 89.59 -7.99
N THR A 851 16.97 90.76 -7.59
CA THR A 851 17.07 91.95 -8.44
C THR A 851 18.53 92.44 -8.43
N HIS A 852 19.18 92.36 -9.59
CA HIS A 852 20.55 92.86 -9.75
C HIS A 852 20.66 94.35 -9.37
N GLY A 853 21.75 94.71 -8.70
CA GLY A 853 22.20 96.11 -8.60
C GLY A 853 22.51 96.71 -9.97
N PRO A 854 22.66 98.04 -10.10
CA PRO A 854 22.37 98.77 -11.33
C PRO A 854 23.37 98.50 -12.45
N SER A 855 23.05 97.51 -13.29
CA SER A 855 23.61 97.37 -14.63
C SER A 855 22.88 98.31 -15.60
N ASN A 856 23.00 99.63 -15.38
CA ASN A 856 22.62 100.61 -16.39
C ASN A 856 23.38 101.93 -16.26
N ARG A 857 24.69 101.93 -16.58
CA ARG A 857 25.46 103.16 -16.90
C ARG A 857 25.36 104.32 -15.89
N THR A 858 25.07 104.08 -14.61
CA THR A 858 25.04 105.12 -13.58
C THR A 858 26.28 105.00 -12.70
N LEU A 859 27.07 106.08 -12.62
CA LEU A 859 28.21 106.18 -11.71
C LEU A 859 27.74 106.07 -10.25
N HIS A 860 28.47 105.29 -9.45
CA HIS A 860 28.22 105.15 -8.01
C HIS A 860 29.19 106.05 -7.24
N ASN A 861 28.67 106.81 -6.27
CA ASN A 861 29.41 107.87 -5.58
C ASN A 861 29.72 107.40 -4.15
N ASP A 862 30.58 106.40 -4.00
CA ASP A 862 30.93 105.91 -2.66
C ASP A 862 32.03 106.79 -2.04
N ALA A 863 32.02 106.92 -0.71
CA ALA A 863 33.14 107.51 0.02
C ALA A 863 34.38 106.60 -0.03
N ASN A 864 35.58 107.17 0.16
CA ASN A 864 36.82 106.40 0.23
C ASN A 864 36.71 105.33 1.34
N VAL A 865 37.03 104.08 1.02
CA VAL A 865 36.99 102.96 1.97
C VAL A 865 38.41 102.70 2.48
N ILE A 866 38.62 102.87 3.79
CA ILE A 866 39.91 102.62 4.45
C ILE A 866 39.92 101.19 4.98
N ILE A 867 40.87 100.39 4.51
CA ILE A 867 41.08 99.01 4.92
C ILE A 867 42.36 98.94 5.76
N GLN A 868 42.21 98.62 7.05
CA GLN A 868 43.31 98.37 7.97
C GLN A 868 43.78 96.92 7.86
N MET A 869 45.05 96.70 7.53
CA MET A 869 45.64 95.36 7.43
C MET A 869 46.45 95.01 8.70
N PRO A 870 46.63 93.72 9.03
CA PRO A 870 47.23 93.29 10.30
C PRO A 870 48.68 93.74 10.56
N SER A 871 49.41 94.19 9.53
CA SER A 871 50.83 94.56 9.62
C SER A 871 51.08 96.06 9.85
N GLY A 872 50.08 96.84 10.29
CA GLY A 872 50.18 98.30 10.44
C GLY A 872 50.14 99.06 9.10
N PHE A 873 49.64 98.40 8.05
CA PHE A 873 49.51 98.93 6.70
C PHE A 873 48.06 99.33 6.42
N THR A 874 47.85 100.47 5.77
CA THR A 874 46.53 101.00 5.43
C THR A 874 46.37 101.16 3.93
N TYR A 875 45.33 100.55 3.35
CA TYR A 875 44.94 100.79 1.95
C TYR A 875 43.67 101.61 1.90
N THR A 876 43.67 102.72 1.14
CA THR A 876 42.48 103.56 0.93
C THR A 876 42.03 103.44 -0.51
N ARG A 877 40.86 102.84 -0.73
CA ARG A 877 40.22 102.78 -2.05
C ARG A 877 39.62 104.14 -2.41
N SER A 878 39.88 104.62 -3.63
CA SER A 878 39.20 105.76 -4.22
C SER A 878 37.70 105.50 -4.35
N GLY A 879 36.89 106.44 -3.87
CA GLY A 879 35.44 106.47 -4.03
C GLY A 879 34.96 106.78 -5.46
N LYS A 880 35.88 107.05 -6.39
CA LYS A 880 35.56 107.53 -7.75
C LYS A 880 35.22 106.42 -8.76
N GLY A 881 35.26 105.16 -8.34
CA GLY A 881 34.93 104.02 -9.21
C GLY A 881 35.92 103.79 -10.35
N ASP A 882 37.11 104.36 -10.26
CA ASP A 882 38.21 104.29 -11.25
C ASP A 882 39.13 103.07 -11.04
N GLY A 883 38.89 102.29 -9.98
CA GLY A 883 39.66 101.08 -9.66
C GLY A 883 40.98 101.36 -8.93
N HIS A 884 41.24 102.60 -8.55
CA HIS A 884 42.51 103.01 -7.96
C HIS A 884 42.47 103.14 -6.41
N GLY A 885 43.62 103.02 -5.75
CA GLY A 885 43.77 103.27 -4.32
C GLY A 885 45.19 103.62 -3.88
N THR A 886 45.31 104.21 -2.69
CA THR A 886 46.58 104.65 -2.12
C THR A 886 46.94 103.83 -0.89
N CYS A 887 48.18 103.38 -0.84
CA CYS A 887 48.75 102.60 0.26
C CYS A 887 49.55 103.52 1.21
N ASN A 888 49.47 103.29 2.52
CA ASN A 888 50.31 103.96 3.50
C ASN A 888 50.77 102.98 4.60
N GLY A 889 52.08 102.81 4.75
CA GLY A 889 52.70 101.92 5.75
C GLY A 889 53.85 101.05 5.20
N SER A 890 54.47 100.28 6.09
CA SER A 890 55.59 99.39 5.77
C SER A 890 55.18 97.91 5.87
N CYS A 891 55.54 97.10 4.88
CA CYS A 891 55.29 95.65 4.89
C CYS A 891 56.57 94.91 4.47
N GLY A 892 56.97 93.89 5.22
CA GLY A 892 58.17 93.09 4.90
C GLY A 892 59.52 93.83 4.92
N GLY A 893 59.56 95.07 5.44
CA GLY A 893 60.76 95.92 5.44
C GLY A 893 60.80 96.99 4.33
N GLU A 894 59.83 96.99 3.40
CA GLU A 894 59.71 98.00 2.34
C GLU A 894 58.63 99.04 2.70
N ASN A 895 58.86 100.31 2.34
CA ASN A 895 57.92 101.43 2.56
C ASN A 895 57.09 101.68 1.28
N HIS A 896 55.76 101.63 1.42
CA HIS A 896 54.83 101.72 0.29
C HIS A 896 54.00 103.02 0.26
N SER A 897 54.36 104.03 1.05
CA SER A 897 53.56 105.24 1.27
C SER A 897 53.41 106.19 0.06
N ASN A 898 54.03 105.90 -1.08
CA ASN A 898 54.01 106.75 -2.28
C ASN A 898 53.52 106.04 -3.55
N TYR A 899 52.95 104.83 -3.45
CA TYR A 899 52.47 104.08 -4.62
C TYR A 899 50.96 104.21 -4.77
N SER A 900 50.51 104.71 -5.93
CA SER A 900 49.14 104.57 -6.42
C SER A 900 49.00 103.24 -7.15
N TRP A 901 48.01 102.44 -6.75
CA TRP A 901 47.68 101.16 -7.39
C TRP A 901 46.37 101.30 -8.17
#